data_AF-A0A356NL56-F1
#
_entry.id   AF-A0A356NL56-F1
#
_cell.length_a   1.000
_cell.length_b   1.000
_cell.length_c   1.000
_cell.angle_alpha   90.00
_cell.angle_beta   90.00
_cell.angle_gamma   90.00
#
_symmetry.space_group_name_H-M   'P 1'
#
loop_
_entity.id
_entity.type
_entity.pdbx_description
1 polymer ?
#
loop_
_entity_poly.entity_id
_entity_poly.type
_entity_poly.pdbx_seq_one_letter_code
_entity_poly.pdbx_strand_id
1 'polypeptide(L)'
;MSQTKRTSQEHAILLAIIAGLVAAALLVVSLVKGRMEASLRDSADKVLREQLPELGKVDAYASSDRCQSCHPGEHASWKDTFHRSMTMQAKDGNVFGAFDNQTILSDGLEYSVYKTNNTFWARMPDPDLLMQAAQKNRKADLTEIPHVDRQVVMTTGSHHYQTYWVESPRMETLLQTLPLVYLIKDKRWIPREAAFMRGPEDRERMVTQWNHHCIRCHSTGWNPGLNDDTGMLETEVAELGISCEACHGPGEEHIALHQNPANRYGSRLGNDRDQAIVNPAKLDHERSSHVCGQCHGVFIPKDEVAMQIAHEGVQFKPGDLLSDSRYYIHYPMEGDPKTRWDELEKNPAFFRERWWEDGSILAGGREFTGMSRSECYVSGDMSCLSCHSMHDAPPADQLKPTLVRNQSCTQCHTEPAYNESISDHTFHMQDSSGSDCMNCHMPHTTYALFNAIRTHQIQSPRLKSSTEFGVPNACNLCHLDKSLGWAQDHMADRYGNEDLKLTKEQKSISAGLLWMLKGHAAQRAVAAWHMGWEPAIEVSNPDWMAPFLIPLLEDPYPVVRYIAYRSLQRIWPEILGDYDFMASKDILAAQSNALLEAWESNTPPLTPNATVMINDSGQINHRLLKRMLRQRDNRSITIKE
;
A
#
# COMPACT_ATOMS: atom_id res chain seq x y z
N MET A 1 -76.23 20.32 -25.75
CA MET A 1 -75.25 19.59 -24.90
C MET A 1 -74.65 18.33 -25.57
N SER A 2 -74.82 18.09 -26.87
CA SER A 2 -74.28 16.88 -27.55
C SER A 2 -72.98 17.12 -28.34
N GLN A 3 -72.75 18.33 -28.87
CA GLN A 3 -71.52 18.65 -29.63
C GLN A 3 -70.28 18.84 -28.75
N THR A 4 -70.42 19.34 -27.52
CA THR A 4 -69.28 19.62 -26.61
C THR A 4 -68.67 18.38 -25.96
N LYS A 5 -69.38 17.24 -25.91
CA LYS A 5 -68.82 15.95 -25.42
C LYS A 5 -68.02 15.20 -26.49
N ARG A 6 -68.38 15.36 -27.77
CA ARG A 6 -67.65 14.73 -28.89
C ARG A 6 -66.26 15.33 -29.05
N THR A 7 -66.16 16.65 -28.94
CA THR A 7 -64.88 17.35 -29.03
C THR A 7 -63.94 16.97 -27.89
N SER A 8 -64.40 16.83 -26.63
CA SER A 8 -63.49 16.45 -25.53
C SER A 8 -62.93 15.03 -25.67
N GLN A 9 -63.71 14.11 -26.25
CA GLN A 9 -63.28 12.73 -26.49
C GLN A 9 -62.28 12.62 -27.64
N GLU A 10 -62.47 13.40 -28.71
CA GLU A 10 -61.52 13.52 -29.82
C GLU A 10 -60.18 14.15 -29.38
N HIS A 11 -60.21 15.18 -28.52
CA HIS A 11 -59.00 15.76 -27.95
C HIS A 11 -58.25 14.78 -27.05
N ALA A 12 -58.96 13.97 -26.25
CA ALA A 12 -58.35 12.95 -25.40
C ALA A 12 -57.68 11.82 -26.22
N ILE A 13 -58.31 11.40 -27.31
CA ILE A 13 -57.74 10.40 -28.24
C ILE A 13 -56.51 10.97 -28.94
N LEU A 14 -56.57 12.22 -29.42
CA LEU A 14 -55.44 12.87 -30.07
C LEU A 14 -54.25 13.05 -29.10
N LEU A 15 -54.50 13.45 -27.85
CA LEU A 15 -53.46 13.55 -26.81
C LEU A 15 -52.83 12.18 -26.49
N ALA A 16 -53.62 11.11 -26.43
CA ALA A 16 -53.11 9.76 -26.22
C ALA A 16 -52.24 9.27 -27.39
N ILE A 17 -52.62 9.58 -28.62
CA ILE A 17 -51.83 9.26 -29.82
C ILE A 17 -50.51 10.04 -29.82
N ILE A 18 -50.54 11.34 -29.52
CA ILE A 18 -49.32 12.17 -29.42
C ILE A 18 -48.40 11.63 -28.32
N ALA A 19 -48.93 11.33 -27.13
CA ALA A 19 -48.15 10.76 -26.03
C ALA A 19 -47.53 9.39 -26.41
N GLY A 20 -48.27 8.53 -27.12
CA GLY A 20 -47.77 7.26 -27.63
C GLY A 20 -46.65 7.43 -28.66
N LEU A 21 -46.77 8.41 -29.58
CA LEU A 21 -45.74 8.73 -30.56
C LEU A 21 -44.48 9.32 -29.92
N VAL A 22 -44.64 10.19 -28.91
CA VAL A 22 -43.51 10.74 -28.14
C VAL A 22 -42.80 9.64 -27.36
N ALA A 23 -43.54 8.74 -26.70
CA ALA A 23 -42.96 7.60 -25.99
C ALA A 23 -42.21 6.65 -26.94
N ALA A 24 -42.79 6.35 -28.12
CA ALA A 24 -42.13 5.55 -29.14
C ALA A 24 -40.87 6.23 -29.69
N ALA A 25 -40.91 7.54 -29.93
CA ALA A 25 -39.75 8.31 -30.37
C ALA A 25 -38.63 8.31 -29.31
N LEU A 26 -38.97 8.51 -28.03
CA LEU A 26 -38.02 8.43 -26.92
C LEU A 26 -37.41 7.03 -26.79
N LEU A 27 -38.21 5.98 -26.97
CA LEU A 27 -37.73 4.59 -26.98
C LEU A 27 -36.75 4.34 -28.14
N VAL A 28 -37.08 4.81 -29.35
CA VAL A 28 -36.20 4.69 -30.52
C VAL A 28 -34.91 5.46 -30.31
N VAL A 29 -34.95 6.70 -29.80
CA VAL A 29 -33.77 7.49 -29.47
C VAL A 29 -32.92 6.77 -28.42
N SER A 30 -33.54 6.20 -27.37
CA SER A 30 -32.84 5.42 -26.34
C SER A 30 -32.18 4.16 -26.92
N LEU A 31 -32.85 3.42 -27.79
CA LEU A 31 -32.32 2.23 -28.46
C LEU A 31 -31.17 2.56 -29.41
N VAL A 32 -31.30 3.63 -30.20
CA VAL A 32 -30.24 4.10 -31.11
C VAL A 32 -29.02 4.56 -30.30
N LYS A 33 -29.23 5.34 -29.24
CA LYS A 33 -28.17 5.76 -28.32
C LYS A 33 -27.47 4.57 -27.68
N GLY A 34 -28.23 3.59 -27.18
CA GLY A 34 -27.68 2.37 -26.58
C GLY A 34 -26.86 1.53 -27.57
N ARG A 35 -27.30 1.42 -28.84
CA ARG A 35 -26.52 0.74 -29.89
C ARG A 35 -25.24 1.49 -30.25
N MET A 36 -25.30 2.82 -30.36
CA MET A 36 -24.11 3.64 -30.61
C MET A 36 -23.10 3.52 -29.46
N GLU A 37 -23.57 3.58 -28.21
CA GLU A 37 -22.72 3.39 -27.02
C GLU A 37 -22.09 2.00 -26.98
N ALA A 38 -22.83 0.94 -27.33
CA ALA A 38 -22.29 -0.42 -27.44
C ALA A 38 -21.22 -0.52 -28.53
N SER A 39 -21.47 0.01 -29.72
CA SER A 39 -20.50 0.01 -30.82
C SER A 39 -19.22 0.79 -30.49
N LEU A 40 -19.34 1.91 -29.77
CA LEU A 40 -18.20 2.68 -29.29
C LEU A 40 -17.40 1.89 -28.24
N ARG A 41 -18.09 1.21 -27.31
CA ARG A 41 -17.45 0.33 -26.32
C ARG A 41 -16.70 -0.82 -26.98
N ASP A 42 -17.30 -1.51 -27.94
CA ASP A 42 -16.64 -2.63 -28.65
C ASP A 42 -15.37 -2.16 -29.39
N SER A 43 -15.44 -0.98 -30.02
CA SER A 43 -14.30 -0.39 -30.72
C SER A 43 -13.19 0.02 -29.75
N ALA A 44 -13.56 0.67 -28.64
CA ALA A 44 -12.65 1.04 -27.56
C ALA A 44 -11.98 -0.18 -26.92
N ASP A 45 -12.75 -1.23 -26.66
CA ASP A 45 -12.27 -2.49 -26.09
C ASP A 45 -11.28 -3.20 -27.01
N LYS A 46 -11.50 -3.13 -28.33
CA LYS A 46 -10.57 -3.68 -29.32
C LYS A 46 -9.23 -2.94 -29.28
N VAL A 47 -9.24 -1.61 -29.38
CA VAL A 47 -8.01 -0.79 -29.33
C VAL A 47 -7.28 -1.02 -28.00
N LEU A 48 -8.01 -1.03 -26.89
CA LEU A 48 -7.43 -1.30 -25.58
C LEU A 48 -6.70 -2.64 -25.52
N ARG A 49 -7.26 -3.71 -26.12
CA ARG A 49 -6.59 -5.02 -26.16
C ARG A 49 -5.30 -5.03 -26.97
N GLU A 50 -5.24 -4.25 -28.05
CA GLU A 50 -4.04 -4.15 -28.90
C GLU A 50 -2.89 -3.44 -28.18
N GLN A 51 -3.18 -2.61 -27.17
CA GLN A 51 -2.19 -1.83 -26.40
C GLN A 51 -1.81 -2.46 -25.05
N LEU A 52 -2.47 -3.55 -24.67
CA LEU A 52 -2.16 -4.30 -23.46
C LEU A 52 -1.05 -5.33 -23.75
N PRO A 53 -0.34 -5.81 -22.71
CA PRO A 53 0.45 -7.03 -22.82
C PRO A 53 -0.42 -8.16 -23.35
N GLU A 54 0.18 -9.12 -24.07
CA GLU A 54 -0.59 -10.23 -24.60
C GLU A 54 -1.15 -11.07 -23.44
N LEU A 55 -2.48 -11.24 -23.40
CA LEU A 55 -3.19 -11.90 -22.31
C LEU A 55 -3.52 -13.36 -22.66
N GLY A 56 -3.29 -14.27 -21.71
CA GLY A 56 -3.76 -15.65 -21.77
C GLY A 56 -2.99 -16.57 -22.73
N LYS A 57 -1.80 -16.17 -23.19
CA LYS A 57 -0.93 -16.99 -24.05
C LYS A 57 0.14 -17.78 -23.31
N VAL A 58 0.24 -17.63 -22.00
CA VAL A 58 1.27 -18.31 -21.21
C VAL A 58 0.87 -19.77 -21.00
N ASP A 59 1.70 -20.67 -21.53
CA ASP A 59 1.43 -22.11 -21.55
C ASP A 59 1.09 -22.67 -20.17
N ALA A 60 0.15 -23.62 -20.16
CA ALA A 60 -0.38 -24.34 -18.98
C ALA A 60 -1.23 -23.51 -17.99
N TYR A 61 -1.42 -22.20 -18.20
CA TYR A 61 -2.35 -21.40 -17.42
C TYR A 61 -3.76 -21.41 -18.03
N ALA A 62 -4.77 -21.48 -17.18
CA ALA A 62 -6.16 -21.66 -17.57
C ALA A 62 -7.06 -20.44 -17.33
N SER A 63 -6.57 -19.40 -16.64
CA SER A 63 -7.34 -18.26 -16.13
C SER A 63 -8.34 -18.61 -15.02
N SER A 64 -8.55 -17.66 -14.11
CA SER A 64 -9.47 -17.76 -12.97
C SER A 64 -10.92 -18.06 -13.36
N ASP A 65 -11.36 -17.62 -14.54
CA ASP A 65 -12.73 -17.86 -15.02
C ASP A 65 -13.02 -19.37 -15.17
N ARG A 66 -12.01 -20.19 -15.51
CA ARG A 66 -12.18 -21.64 -15.62
C ARG A 66 -12.30 -22.32 -14.27
N CYS A 67 -11.73 -21.72 -13.21
CA CYS A 67 -11.83 -22.23 -11.84
C CYS A 67 -13.25 -22.09 -11.27
N GLN A 68 -13.98 -21.02 -11.64
CA GLN A 68 -15.28 -20.66 -11.06
C GLN A 68 -16.32 -21.80 -11.11
N SER A 69 -16.36 -22.57 -12.20
CA SER A 69 -17.37 -23.61 -12.41
C SER A 69 -17.28 -24.75 -11.39
N CYS A 70 -16.07 -25.04 -10.90
CA CYS A 70 -15.80 -26.07 -9.89
C CYS A 70 -15.64 -25.49 -8.48
N HIS A 71 -15.15 -24.25 -8.36
CA HIS A 71 -14.83 -23.54 -7.11
C HIS A 71 -15.57 -22.20 -7.01
N PRO A 72 -16.91 -22.19 -6.99
CA PRO A 72 -17.67 -20.94 -7.01
C PRO A 72 -17.52 -20.12 -5.74
N GLY A 73 -17.29 -20.75 -4.58
CA GLY A 73 -17.13 -20.05 -3.30
C GLY A 73 -15.80 -19.32 -3.21
N GLU A 74 -14.70 -20.03 -3.45
CA GLU A 74 -13.34 -19.51 -3.45
C GLU A 74 -13.17 -18.41 -4.50
N HIS A 75 -13.76 -18.59 -5.68
CA HIS A 75 -13.77 -17.58 -6.74
C HIS A 75 -14.55 -16.33 -6.32
N ALA A 76 -15.72 -16.48 -5.68
CA ALA A 76 -16.50 -15.34 -5.20
C ALA A 76 -15.73 -14.54 -4.16
N SER A 77 -15.13 -15.21 -3.17
CA SER A 77 -14.34 -14.52 -2.14
C SER A 77 -13.09 -13.86 -2.71
N TRP A 78 -12.39 -14.52 -3.64
CA TRP A 78 -11.20 -13.95 -4.31
C TRP A 78 -11.55 -12.70 -5.11
N LYS A 79 -12.70 -12.70 -5.80
CA LYS A 79 -13.14 -11.59 -6.65
C LYS A 79 -13.31 -10.27 -5.89
N ASP A 80 -13.61 -10.35 -4.60
CA ASP A 80 -13.78 -9.19 -3.73
C ASP A 80 -12.45 -8.67 -3.14
N THR A 81 -11.34 -9.38 -3.35
CA THR A 81 -10.02 -9.03 -2.79
C THR A 81 -9.28 -7.97 -3.59
N PHE A 82 -8.34 -7.29 -2.92
CA PHE A 82 -7.43 -6.37 -3.60
C PHE A 82 -6.32 -7.06 -4.39
N HIS A 83 -6.06 -8.36 -4.14
CA HIS A 83 -5.21 -9.18 -5.01
C HIS A 83 -5.76 -9.23 -6.44
N ARG A 84 -7.06 -9.55 -6.56
CA ARG A 84 -7.77 -9.59 -7.84
C ARG A 84 -7.76 -8.25 -8.55
N SER A 85 -7.95 -7.14 -7.82
CA SER A 85 -8.05 -5.81 -8.40
C SER A 85 -6.70 -5.09 -8.55
N MET A 86 -5.58 -5.71 -8.17
CA MET A 86 -4.29 -5.03 -8.06
C MET A 86 -3.85 -4.42 -9.39
N THR A 87 -4.07 -5.13 -10.50
CA THR A 87 -3.86 -4.60 -11.85
C THR A 87 -5.07 -4.92 -12.71
N MET A 88 -5.60 -3.91 -13.38
CA MET A 88 -6.86 -4.00 -14.10
C MET A 88 -6.77 -3.23 -15.41
N GLN A 89 -7.47 -3.71 -16.46
CA GLN A 89 -7.66 -2.94 -17.68
C GLN A 89 -8.40 -1.63 -17.36
N ALA A 90 -7.98 -0.52 -17.96
CA ALA A 90 -8.58 0.80 -17.76
C ALA A 90 -9.94 0.90 -18.46
N LYS A 91 -10.95 0.28 -17.86
CA LYS A 91 -12.36 0.28 -18.28
C LYS A 91 -13.23 0.92 -17.21
N ASP A 92 -14.45 1.27 -17.61
CA ASP A 92 -15.49 1.68 -16.67
C ASP A 92 -15.69 0.62 -15.58
N GLY A 93 -15.69 1.07 -14.32
CA GLY A 93 -15.73 0.21 -13.13
C GLY A 93 -14.37 -0.17 -12.56
N ASN A 94 -13.29 -0.05 -13.34
CA ASN A 94 -11.92 -0.34 -12.89
C ASN A 94 -11.09 0.93 -12.65
N VAL A 95 -11.43 2.01 -13.34
CA VAL A 95 -10.80 3.33 -13.17
C VAL A 95 -11.55 4.12 -12.10
N PHE A 96 -10.87 4.40 -10.98
CA PHE A 96 -11.44 5.20 -9.89
C PHE A 96 -11.10 6.68 -10.00
N GLY A 97 -10.10 7.04 -10.79
CA GLY A 97 -9.67 8.40 -11.02
C GLY A 97 -10.72 9.25 -11.72
N ALA A 98 -10.77 10.53 -11.36
CA ALA A 98 -11.64 11.50 -12.01
C ALA A 98 -11.00 11.98 -13.33
N PHE A 99 -11.37 11.36 -14.45
CA PHE A 99 -10.92 11.77 -15.80
C PHE A 99 -11.87 12.83 -16.38
N ASP A 100 -11.94 13.99 -15.74
CA ASP A 100 -12.92 15.07 -15.95
C ASP A 100 -12.31 16.38 -16.48
N ASN A 101 -11.17 16.28 -17.17
CA ASN A 101 -10.36 17.39 -17.71
C ASN A 101 -9.63 18.23 -16.66
N GLN A 102 -9.33 17.64 -15.49
CA GLN A 102 -8.42 18.24 -14.52
C GLN A 102 -6.99 18.30 -15.09
N THR A 103 -6.30 19.41 -14.81
CA THR A 103 -4.85 19.58 -15.04
C THR A 103 -4.13 19.58 -13.71
N ILE A 104 -3.09 18.76 -13.61
CA ILE A 104 -2.26 18.55 -12.43
C ILE A 104 -0.80 18.86 -12.80
N LEU A 105 -0.11 19.56 -11.90
CA LEU A 105 1.33 19.79 -12.02
C LEU A 105 2.08 18.71 -11.26
N SER A 106 2.95 17.96 -11.94
CA SER A 106 3.88 17.00 -11.35
C SER A 106 5.30 17.34 -11.80
N ASP A 107 6.21 17.52 -10.84
CA ASP A 107 7.57 18.05 -11.05
C ASP A 107 7.62 19.32 -11.93
N GLY A 108 6.62 20.19 -11.81
CA GLY A 108 6.50 21.43 -12.59
C GLY A 108 6.02 21.25 -14.03
N LEU A 109 5.66 20.03 -14.44
CA LEU A 109 5.13 19.71 -15.76
C LEU A 109 3.61 19.52 -15.69
N GLU A 110 2.90 20.00 -16.72
CA GLU A 110 1.44 19.88 -16.81
C GLU A 110 1.02 18.50 -17.33
N TYR A 111 0.05 17.89 -16.65
CA TYR A 111 -0.63 16.67 -17.03
C TYR A 111 -2.14 16.90 -16.97
N SER A 112 -2.88 16.58 -18.03
CA SER A 112 -4.34 16.70 -18.03
C SER A 112 -4.98 15.34 -18.26
N VAL A 113 -5.98 14.97 -17.45
CA VAL A 113 -6.65 13.66 -17.54
C VAL A 113 -8.10 13.84 -17.97
N TYR A 114 -8.54 13.07 -18.97
CA TYR A 114 -9.87 13.21 -19.54
C TYR A 114 -10.41 11.89 -20.09
N LYS A 115 -11.74 11.80 -20.19
CA LYS A 115 -12.43 10.65 -20.76
C LYS A 115 -13.12 11.06 -22.06
N THR A 116 -12.90 10.31 -23.14
CA THR A 116 -13.57 10.50 -24.43
C THR A 116 -13.94 9.15 -25.04
N ASN A 117 -15.11 9.03 -25.68
CA ASN A 117 -15.56 7.80 -26.33
C ASN A 117 -15.41 6.52 -25.47
N ASN A 118 -15.71 6.59 -24.17
CA ASN A 118 -15.53 5.50 -23.18
C ASN A 118 -14.08 5.02 -22.98
N THR A 119 -13.09 5.82 -23.36
CA THR A 119 -11.66 5.57 -23.13
C THR A 119 -11.07 6.68 -22.27
N PHE A 120 -10.04 6.34 -21.49
CA PHE A 120 -9.37 7.23 -20.57
C PHE A 120 -8.06 7.72 -21.18
N TRP A 121 -7.76 9.00 -21.04
CA TRP A 121 -6.62 9.63 -21.69
C TRP A 121 -5.88 10.58 -20.76
N ALA A 122 -4.60 10.73 -21.02
CA ALA A 122 -3.75 11.74 -20.42
C ALA A 122 -3.06 12.55 -21.52
N ARG A 123 -3.17 13.87 -21.44
CA ARG A 123 -2.25 14.79 -22.11
C ARG A 123 -1.06 14.99 -21.20
N MET A 124 0.13 14.64 -21.66
CA MET A 124 1.35 14.63 -20.85
C MET A 124 2.58 14.92 -21.70
N PRO A 125 3.70 15.39 -21.14
CA PRO A 125 4.96 15.44 -21.90
C PRO A 125 5.30 14.03 -22.39
N ASP A 126 5.85 13.94 -23.59
CA ASP A 126 6.18 12.67 -24.24
C ASP A 126 6.97 11.74 -23.28
N PRO A 127 6.40 10.59 -22.89
CA PRO A 127 6.96 9.79 -21.81
C PRO A 127 8.27 9.09 -22.17
N ASP A 128 8.53 8.80 -23.46
CA ASP A 128 9.84 8.27 -23.85
C ASP A 128 10.91 9.36 -23.84
N LEU A 129 10.58 10.58 -24.29
CA LEU A 129 11.52 11.70 -24.25
C LEU A 129 11.83 12.10 -22.80
N LEU A 130 10.83 12.09 -21.91
CA LEU A 130 11.03 12.26 -20.47
C LEU A 130 12.01 11.23 -19.90
N MET A 131 11.79 9.95 -20.23
CA MET A 131 12.65 8.86 -19.76
C MET A 131 14.08 8.98 -20.32
N GLN A 132 14.25 9.32 -21.60
CA GLN A 132 15.56 9.57 -22.21
C GLN A 132 16.28 10.76 -21.58
N ALA A 133 15.56 11.84 -21.27
CA ALA A 133 16.11 13.00 -20.59
C ALA A 133 16.59 12.66 -19.17
N ALA A 134 15.79 11.87 -18.43
CA ALA A 134 16.13 11.40 -17.10
C ALA A 134 17.36 10.46 -17.09
N GLN A 135 17.44 9.50 -18.02
CA GLN A 135 18.56 8.55 -18.11
C GLN A 135 19.90 9.20 -18.47
N LYS A 136 19.88 10.27 -19.28
CA LYS A 136 21.11 10.96 -19.69
C LYS A 136 21.69 11.89 -18.61
N ASN A 137 21.08 11.96 -17.42
CA ASN A 137 21.49 12.83 -16.31
C ASN A 137 21.70 14.30 -16.75
N ARG A 138 20.89 14.77 -17.71
CA ARG A 138 21.12 16.05 -18.40
C ARG A 138 20.28 17.18 -17.82
N LYS A 139 20.89 18.38 -17.81
CA LYS A 139 20.28 19.72 -17.64
C LYS A 139 19.28 20.08 -18.76
N ALA A 140 18.60 19.10 -19.36
CA ALA A 140 17.58 19.39 -20.36
C ALA A 140 16.41 20.07 -19.66
N ASP A 141 15.91 21.16 -20.24
CA ASP A 141 14.69 21.77 -19.76
C ASP A 141 13.52 20.84 -20.12
N LEU A 142 12.96 20.18 -19.10
CA LEU A 142 11.88 19.21 -19.29
C LEU A 142 10.60 19.88 -19.81
N THR A 143 10.48 21.22 -19.67
CA THR A 143 9.33 21.98 -20.18
C THR A 143 9.33 22.11 -21.71
N GLU A 144 10.47 21.86 -22.37
CA GLU A 144 10.56 21.84 -23.83
C GLU A 144 10.09 20.52 -24.46
N ILE A 145 9.84 19.49 -23.64
CA ILE A 145 9.35 18.21 -24.12
C ILE A 145 7.91 18.39 -24.63
N PRO A 146 7.60 18.02 -25.88
CA PRO A 146 6.27 18.20 -26.43
C PRO A 146 5.24 17.34 -25.69
N HIS A 147 4.06 17.90 -25.47
CA HIS A 147 2.91 17.15 -24.96
C HIS A 147 2.32 16.25 -26.04
N VAL A 148 1.91 15.05 -25.62
CA VAL A 148 1.21 14.06 -26.42
C VAL A 148 -0.03 13.60 -25.68
N ASP A 149 -1.06 13.24 -26.44
CA ASP A 149 -2.24 12.57 -25.90
C ASP A 149 -1.99 11.05 -25.92
N ARG A 150 -2.13 10.40 -24.76
CA ARG A 150 -1.94 8.96 -24.60
C ARG A 150 -3.13 8.32 -23.90
N GLN A 151 -3.56 7.19 -24.43
CA GLN A 151 -4.59 6.39 -23.82
C GLN A 151 -4.02 5.76 -22.54
N VAL A 152 -4.80 5.85 -21.46
CA VAL A 152 -4.58 5.08 -20.24
C VAL A 152 -5.18 3.71 -20.46
N VAL A 153 -4.34 2.68 -20.41
CA VAL A 153 -4.70 1.31 -20.77
C VAL A 153 -4.86 0.39 -19.56
N MET A 154 -4.22 0.72 -18.45
CA MET A 154 -4.22 -0.12 -17.26
C MET A 154 -4.14 0.71 -15.99
N THR A 155 -4.68 0.17 -14.90
CA THR A 155 -4.59 0.72 -13.55
C THR A 155 -3.82 -0.25 -12.66
N THR A 156 -3.04 0.27 -11.71
CA THR A 156 -2.47 -0.53 -10.62
C THR A 156 -2.78 0.11 -9.27
N GLY A 157 -3.23 -0.67 -8.29
CA GLY A 157 -3.48 -0.18 -6.95
C GLY A 157 -4.60 -0.93 -6.24
N SER A 158 -4.84 -0.54 -4.99
CA SER A 158 -5.86 -1.13 -4.11
C SER A 158 -6.93 -0.09 -3.75
N HIS A 159 -7.52 -0.18 -2.55
CA HIS A 159 -8.52 0.77 -2.06
C HIS A 159 -7.94 2.08 -1.51
N HIS A 160 -6.62 2.22 -1.41
CA HIS A 160 -5.98 3.47 -0.96
C HIS A 160 -5.82 4.47 -2.10
N TYR A 161 -5.16 4.05 -3.19
CA TYR A 161 -4.97 4.85 -4.39
C TYR A 161 -4.82 3.98 -5.64
N GLN A 162 -4.94 4.60 -6.81
CA GLN A 162 -4.59 4.00 -8.10
C GLN A 162 -3.53 4.81 -8.85
N THR A 163 -2.58 4.11 -9.45
CA THR A 163 -1.70 4.59 -10.52
C THR A 163 -2.20 4.09 -11.87
N TYR A 164 -1.72 4.72 -12.95
CA TYR A 164 -2.19 4.46 -14.30
C TYR A 164 -1.03 4.26 -15.26
N TRP A 165 -1.26 3.51 -16.32
CA TRP A 165 -0.27 3.18 -17.32
C TRP A 165 -0.72 3.61 -18.71
N VAL A 166 0.20 4.20 -19.45
CA VAL A 166 0.04 4.62 -20.84
C VAL A 166 1.00 3.83 -21.72
N GLU A 167 0.63 3.62 -22.97
CA GLU A 167 1.52 3.01 -23.95
C GLU A 167 2.63 3.99 -24.39
N SER A 168 3.82 3.45 -24.67
CA SER A 168 4.90 4.21 -25.27
C SER A 168 4.52 4.72 -26.68
N PRO A 169 4.79 6.01 -26.99
CA PRO A 169 4.71 6.55 -28.33
C PRO A 169 5.45 5.79 -29.44
N ARG A 170 6.53 5.06 -29.09
CA ARG A 170 7.52 4.55 -30.05
C ARG A 170 7.73 3.05 -29.98
N MET A 171 7.33 2.42 -28.87
CA MET A 171 7.60 1.01 -28.58
C MET A 171 6.26 0.35 -28.29
N GLU A 172 5.76 -0.44 -29.24
CA GLU A 172 4.49 -1.17 -29.08
C GLU A 172 4.53 -2.02 -27.80
N THR A 173 3.41 -2.09 -27.07
CA THR A 173 3.24 -2.88 -25.83
C THR A 173 4.08 -2.45 -24.61
N LEU A 174 4.99 -1.49 -24.77
CA LEU A 174 5.75 -0.94 -23.64
C LEU A 174 4.88 0.02 -22.84
N LEU A 175 4.62 -0.32 -21.58
CA LEU A 175 3.78 0.47 -20.70
C LEU A 175 4.60 1.35 -19.75
N GLN A 176 4.29 2.64 -19.75
CA GLN A 176 4.92 3.66 -18.93
C GLN A 176 3.96 4.24 -17.90
N THR A 177 4.48 4.55 -16.72
CA THR A 177 3.69 5.15 -15.65
C THR A 177 3.22 6.55 -16.02
N LEU A 178 1.92 6.82 -15.89
CA LEU A 178 1.43 8.19 -15.75
C LEU A 178 1.87 8.69 -14.36
N PRO A 179 2.66 9.78 -14.24
CA PRO A 179 3.23 10.24 -12.97
C PRO A 179 2.20 10.94 -12.05
N LEU A 180 0.96 10.44 -12.06
CA LEU A 180 -0.14 10.87 -11.22
C LEU A 180 -0.68 9.69 -10.42
N VAL A 181 -1.13 9.98 -9.20
CA VAL A 181 -1.80 9.04 -8.31
C VAL A 181 -3.17 9.60 -7.96
N TYR A 182 -4.20 8.78 -8.01
CA TYR A 182 -5.53 9.17 -7.53
C TYR A 182 -5.78 8.60 -6.13
N LEU A 183 -5.89 9.48 -5.13
CA LEU A 183 -6.28 9.12 -3.77
C LEU A 183 -7.78 8.85 -3.74
N ILE A 184 -8.17 7.59 -3.54
CA ILE A 184 -9.57 7.15 -3.66
C ILE A 184 -10.43 7.78 -2.56
N LYS A 185 -9.92 7.78 -1.32
CA LYS A 185 -10.63 8.35 -0.16
C LYS A 185 -10.82 9.86 -0.27
N ASP A 186 -9.80 10.57 -0.74
CA ASP A 186 -9.82 12.03 -0.86
C ASP A 186 -10.40 12.50 -2.20
N LYS A 187 -10.69 11.56 -3.12
CA LYS A 187 -11.21 11.82 -4.47
C LYS A 187 -10.38 12.83 -5.25
N ARG A 188 -9.06 12.73 -5.13
CA ARG A 188 -8.13 13.76 -5.58
C ARG A 188 -6.95 13.17 -6.32
N TRP A 189 -6.57 13.84 -7.42
CA TRP A 189 -5.28 13.61 -8.07
C TRP A 189 -4.15 14.31 -7.33
N ILE A 190 -3.04 13.58 -7.18
CA ILE A 190 -1.78 14.12 -6.69
C ILE A 190 -0.64 13.68 -7.61
N PRO A 191 0.47 14.43 -7.61
CA PRO A 191 1.69 13.98 -8.25
C PRO A 191 2.21 12.69 -7.62
N ARG A 192 2.75 11.78 -8.43
CA ARG A 192 3.25 10.49 -7.94
C ARG A 192 4.34 10.66 -6.88
N GLU A 193 5.24 11.62 -7.07
CA GLU A 193 6.32 11.94 -6.14
C GLU A 193 5.82 12.37 -4.75
N ALA A 194 4.59 12.88 -4.66
CA ALA A 194 3.96 13.24 -3.39
C ALA A 194 3.24 12.05 -2.71
N ALA A 195 3.02 10.96 -3.44
CA ALA A 195 2.38 9.75 -2.92
C ALA A 195 3.33 8.83 -2.14
N PHE A 196 4.62 8.98 -2.38
CA PHE A 196 5.67 8.16 -1.76
C PHE A 196 6.52 9.01 -0.83
N MET A 197 7.14 8.37 0.17
CA MET A 197 8.18 9.04 0.95
C MET A 197 9.41 9.17 0.07
N ARG A 198 9.56 10.31 -0.61
CA ARG A 198 10.71 10.63 -1.44
C ARG A 198 11.48 11.79 -0.87
N GLY A 199 12.79 11.61 -0.81
CA GLY A 199 13.73 12.64 -0.45
C GLY A 199 13.61 13.89 -1.31
N PRO A 200 13.76 15.11 -0.75
CA PRO A 200 13.76 16.35 -1.55
C PRO A 200 14.86 16.41 -2.63
N GLU A 201 15.94 15.67 -2.47
CA GLU A 201 17.02 15.51 -3.47
C GLU A 201 16.89 14.26 -4.33
N ASP A 202 15.88 13.41 -4.09
CA ASP A 202 15.56 12.28 -4.95
C ASP A 202 14.92 12.79 -6.24
N ARG A 203 15.76 12.91 -7.28
CA ARG A 203 15.36 13.30 -8.63
C ARG A 203 15.10 12.09 -9.53
N GLU A 204 15.09 10.88 -8.98
CA GLU A 204 15.01 9.66 -9.78
C GLU A 204 13.56 9.32 -10.19
N ARG A 205 13.39 9.13 -11.50
CA ARG A 205 12.27 8.43 -12.15
C ARG A 205 10.89 9.06 -11.93
N MET A 206 10.55 10.03 -12.79
CA MET A 206 9.16 10.42 -13.06
C MET A 206 8.40 9.29 -13.77
N VAL A 207 9.05 8.59 -14.71
CA VAL A 207 8.44 7.54 -15.53
C VAL A 207 9.13 6.20 -15.27
N THR A 208 8.34 5.16 -15.00
CA THR A 208 8.81 3.77 -14.88
C THR A 208 8.08 2.86 -15.86
N GLN A 209 8.63 1.68 -16.15
CA GLN A 209 8.03 0.74 -17.09
C GLN A 209 7.45 -0.46 -16.36
N TRP A 210 6.17 -0.76 -16.62
CA TRP A 210 5.47 -1.86 -15.93
C TRP A 210 6.05 -3.23 -16.30
N ASN A 211 6.37 -3.42 -17.59
CA ASN A 211 6.75 -4.68 -18.25
C ASN A 211 7.95 -5.41 -17.61
N HIS A 212 8.75 -4.75 -16.79
CA HIS A 212 9.87 -5.40 -16.10
C HIS A 212 10.01 -5.03 -14.62
N HIS A 213 9.48 -3.89 -14.16
CA HIS A 213 9.51 -3.51 -12.75
C HIS A 213 8.30 -4.01 -11.97
N CYS A 214 7.09 -3.93 -12.54
CA CYS A 214 5.84 -4.16 -11.81
C CYS A 214 5.21 -5.50 -12.15
N ILE A 215 5.46 -6.01 -13.37
CA ILE A 215 4.87 -7.24 -13.89
C ILE A 215 5.03 -8.43 -12.92
N ARG A 216 6.20 -8.53 -12.27
CA ARG A 216 6.61 -9.68 -11.44
C ARG A 216 5.73 -9.89 -10.22
N CYS A 217 5.15 -8.81 -9.69
CA CYS A 217 4.36 -8.84 -8.47
C CYS A 217 2.90 -8.44 -8.69
N HIS A 218 2.56 -7.84 -9.83
CA HIS A 218 1.23 -7.26 -10.10
C HIS A 218 0.51 -7.92 -11.29
N SER A 219 0.89 -9.15 -11.63
CA SER A 219 0.22 -9.99 -12.64
C SER A 219 0.44 -11.47 -12.35
N THR A 220 -0.25 -12.34 -13.07
CA THR A 220 -0.11 -13.80 -12.96
C THR A 220 0.50 -14.39 -14.22
N GLY A 221 1.37 -15.40 -14.05
CA GLY A 221 2.01 -16.09 -15.18
C GLY A 221 2.74 -15.11 -16.07
N TRP A 222 3.65 -14.32 -15.51
CA TRP A 222 4.26 -13.20 -16.23
C TRP A 222 5.48 -13.60 -17.05
N ASN A 223 5.65 -12.95 -18.20
CA ASN A 223 6.85 -13.00 -19.02
C ASN A 223 7.19 -11.60 -19.59
N PRO A 224 8.36 -11.00 -19.27
CA PRO A 224 8.77 -9.75 -19.90
C PRO A 224 8.97 -9.90 -21.42
N GLY A 225 9.41 -11.08 -21.88
CA GLY A 225 9.57 -11.44 -23.29
C GLY A 225 10.70 -10.69 -23.99
N LEU A 226 11.90 -10.62 -23.40
CA LEU A 226 13.03 -9.95 -24.03
C LEU A 226 13.38 -10.62 -25.37
N ASN A 227 13.27 -9.85 -26.46
CA ASN A 227 13.70 -10.24 -27.80
C ASN A 227 15.11 -9.69 -28.06
N ASP A 228 16.10 -10.56 -28.24
CA ASP A 228 17.50 -10.16 -28.45
C ASP A 228 17.76 -9.48 -29.80
N ASP A 229 16.97 -9.78 -30.83
CA ASP A 229 17.14 -9.20 -32.17
C ASP A 229 16.70 -7.73 -32.20
N THR A 230 15.64 -7.41 -31.46
CA THR A 230 15.04 -6.07 -31.44
C THR A 230 15.42 -5.27 -30.19
N GLY A 231 15.87 -5.94 -29.12
CA GLY A 231 16.07 -5.37 -27.78
C GLY A 231 14.76 -4.95 -27.10
N MET A 232 13.61 -5.39 -27.62
CA MET A 232 12.28 -5.02 -27.11
C MET A 232 11.71 -6.09 -26.16
N LEU A 233 10.71 -5.69 -25.39
CA LEU A 233 9.96 -6.58 -24.50
C LEU A 233 8.63 -6.95 -25.19
N GLU A 234 8.49 -8.21 -25.59
CA GLU A 234 7.27 -8.82 -26.10
C GLU A 234 6.47 -9.39 -24.92
N THR A 235 5.89 -8.49 -24.13
CA THR A 235 5.39 -8.85 -22.81
C THR A 235 4.09 -9.63 -22.85
N GLU A 236 4.07 -10.75 -22.12
CA GLU A 236 2.92 -11.64 -21.98
C GLU A 236 2.57 -11.85 -20.50
N VAL A 237 1.28 -12.03 -20.22
CA VAL A 237 0.80 -12.48 -18.91
C VAL A 237 -0.35 -13.47 -19.06
N ALA A 238 -0.45 -14.45 -18.16
CA ALA A 238 -1.62 -15.31 -18.11
C ALA A 238 -2.88 -14.52 -17.76
N GLU A 239 -2.80 -13.67 -16.73
CA GLU A 239 -3.92 -12.83 -16.28
C GLU A 239 -3.41 -11.55 -15.60
N LEU A 240 -4.17 -10.45 -15.71
CA LEU A 240 -3.90 -9.23 -14.96
C LEU A 240 -4.36 -9.36 -13.50
N GLY A 241 -3.60 -8.74 -12.60
CA GLY A 241 -3.82 -8.87 -11.16
C GLY A 241 -3.27 -10.19 -10.61
N ILE A 242 -3.47 -10.38 -9.31
CA ILE A 242 -3.05 -11.61 -8.64
C ILE A 242 -4.23 -12.56 -8.64
N SER A 243 -4.14 -13.53 -9.53
CA SER A 243 -5.20 -14.48 -9.89
C SER A 243 -4.95 -15.85 -9.24
N CYS A 244 -5.86 -16.81 -9.40
CA CYS A 244 -5.78 -18.11 -8.71
C CYS A 244 -4.41 -18.79 -8.90
N GLU A 245 -3.92 -18.77 -10.13
CA GLU A 245 -2.72 -19.51 -10.54
C GLU A 245 -1.41 -18.85 -10.04
N ALA A 246 -1.46 -17.62 -9.53
CA ALA A 246 -0.31 -16.99 -8.87
C ALA A 246 0.05 -17.70 -7.55
N CYS A 247 -0.96 -18.27 -6.88
CA CYS A 247 -0.79 -19.00 -5.62
C CYS A 247 -0.89 -20.52 -5.78
N HIS A 248 -1.64 -21.00 -6.78
CA HIS A 248 -1.90 -22.42 -6.99
C HIS A 248 -1.01 -23.06 -8.08
N GLY A 249 -0.32 -22.24 -8.88
CA GLY A 249 0.41 -22.67 -10.05
C GLY A 249 -0.49 -22.84 -11.29
N PRO A 250 0.10 -23.19 -12.44
CA PRO A 250 -0.64 -23.38 -13.69
C PRO A 250 -1.67 -24.53 -13.56
N GLY A 251 -2.92 -24.28 -13.95
CA GLY A 251 -4.07 -25.15 -13.65
C GLY A 251 -4.59 -26.00 -14.81
N GLU A 252 -4.04 -25.90 -16.03
CA GLU A 252 -4.58 -26.63 -17.20
C GLU A 252 -4.58 -28.15 -17.00
N GLU A 253 -3.50 -28.71 -16.45
CA GLU A 253 -3.40 -30.16 -16.20
C GLU A 253 -4.45 -30.60 -15.18
N HIS A 254 -4.59 -29.86 -14.08
CA HIS A 254 -5.61 -30.10 -13.06
C HIS A 254 -7.03 -30.09 -13.65
N ILE A 255 -7.34 -29.09 -14.47
CA ILE A 255 -8.65 -28.98 -15.12
C ILE A 255 -8.87 -30.16 -16.08
N ALA A 256 -7.88 -30.50 -16.92
CA ALA A 256 -7.98 -31.62 -17.84
C ALA A 256 -8.24 -32.95 -17.11
N LEU A 257 -7.56 -33.20 -15.99
CA LEU A 257 -7.74 -34.39 -15.17
C LEU A 257 -9.13 -34.45 -14.52
N HIS A 258 -9.64 -33.33 -14.00
CA HIS A 258 -10.88 -33.28 -13.22
C HIS A 258 -12.13 -32.84 -14.00
N GLN A 259 -12.01 -32.57 -15.30
CA GLN A 259 -13.15 -32.48 -16.22
C GLN A 259 -13.93 -33.80 -16.26
N ASN A 260 -13.26 -34.94 -16.09
CA ASN A 260 -13.92 -36.23 -15.93
C ASN A 260 -14.55 -36.37 -14.53
N PRO A 261 -15.87 -36.53 -14.40
CA PRO A 261 -16.53 -36.70 -13.10
C PRO A 261 -16.00 -37.88 -12.31
N ALA A 262 -15.61 -38.99 -12.95
CA ALA A 262 -15.08 -40.17 -12.27
C ALA A 262 -13.78 -39.85 -11.53
N ASN A 263 -12.86 -39.12 -12.17
CA ASN A 263 -11.61 -38.67 -11.54
C ASN A 263 -11.90 -37.71 -10.39
N ARG A 264 -12.88 -36.81 -10.54
CA ARG A 264 -13.29 -35.85 -9.50
C ARG A 264 -13.90 -36.51 -8.27
N TYR A 265 -14.76 -37.51 -8.44
CA TYR A 265 -15.33 -38.25 -7.32
C TYR A 265 -14.30 -39.22 -6.71
N GLY A 266 -13.46 -39.83 -7.54
CA GLY A 266 -12.36 -40.69 -7.12
C GLY A 266 -11.36 -39.95 -6.23
N SER A 267 -10.92 -38.75 -6.62
CA SER A 267 -9.98 -37.95 -5.83
C SER A 267 -10.57 -37.43 -4.52
N ARG A 268 -11.89 -37.20 -4.45
CA ARG A 268 -12.59 -36.83 -3.20
C ARG A 268 -12.71 -37.97 -2.20
N LEU A 269 -12.79 -39.21 -2.70
CA LEU A 269 -12.94 -40.42 -1.87
C LEU A 269 -11.59 -41.06 -1.53
N GLY A 270 -10.56 -40.77 -2.32
CA GLY A 270 -9.18 -41.17 -2.07
C GLY A 270 -8.46 -40.22 -1.10
N ASN A 271 -7.32 -40.67 -0.58
CA ASN A 271 -6.44 -39.86 0.27
C ASN A 271 -5.26 -39.24 -0.50
N ASP A 272 -5.18 -39.45 -1.82
CA ASP A 272 -4.07 -38.96 -2.63
C ASP A 272 -4.19 -37.45 -2.86
N ARG A 273 -3.07 -36.74 -2.66
CA ARG A 273 -2.99 -35.31 -2.97
C ARG A 273 -2.95 -35.15 -4.49
N ASP A 274 -3.81 -34.29 -5.02
CA ASP A 274 -3.70 -33.84 -6.40
C ASP A 274 -2.30 -33.23 -6.62
N GLN A 275 -1.57 -33.79 -7.57
CA GLN A 275 -0.22 -33.35 -7.93
C GLN A 275 -0.22 -32.32 -9.05
N ALA A 276 -1.35 -32.13 -9.73
CA ALA A 276 -1.48 -31.22 -10.87
C ALA A 276 -1.83 -29.78 -10.47
N ILE A 277 -2.11 -29.53 -9.18
CA ILE A 277 -2.29 -28.18 -8.65
C ILE A 277 -1.88 -28.10 -7.18
N VAL A 278 -1.28 -26.98 -6.79
CA VAL A 278 -0.81 -26.79 -5.42
C VAL A 278 -1.91 -26.20 -4.55
N ASN A 279 -2.03 -26.68 -3.32
CA ASN A 279 -2.76 -25.99 -2.26
C ASN A 279 -1.76 -25.48 -1.22
N PRO A 280 -1.50 -24.16 -1.14
CA PRO A 280 -0.51 -23.60 -0.21
C PRO A 280 -0.73 -23.94 1.26
N ALA A 281 -1.98 -24.22 1.68
CA ALA A 281 -2.28 -24.62 3.06
C ALA A 281 -1.89 -26.07 3.39
N LYS A 282 -1.51 -26.88 2.39
CA LYS A 282 -1.05 -28.27 2.55
C LYS A 282 0.47 -28.43 2.43
N LEU A 283 1.19 -27.34 2.19
CA LEU A 283 2.65 -27.28 2.11
C LEU A 283 3.26 -27.16 3.52
N ASP A 284 4.55 -27.47 3.65
CA ASP A 284 5.32 -27.05 4.81
C ASP A 284 5.40 -25.52 4.91
N HIS A 285 5.77 -25.01 6.09
CA HIS A 285 5.69 -23.58 6.38
C HIS A 285 6.61 -22.73 5.49
N GLU A 286 7.77 -23.25 5.08
CA GLU A 286 8.69 -22.54 4.19
C GLU A 286 8.09 -22.39 2.80
N ARG A 287 7.70 -23.51 2.18
CA ARG A 287 7.07 -23.52 0.84
C ARG A 287 5.77 -22.72 0.82
N SER A 288 4.95 -22.84 1.87
CA SER A 288 3.73 -22.05 2.03
C SER A 288 4.02 -20.56 2.06
N SER A 289 5.01 -20.14 2.87
CA SER A 289 5.40 -18.73 2.98
C SER A 289 6.02 -18.20 1.69
N HIS A 290 6.74 -19.05 0.96
CA HIS A 290 7.36 -18.70 -0.31
C HIS A 290 6.35 -18.33 -1.41
N VAL A 291 5.14 -18.89 -1.37
CA VAL A 291 4.05 -18.47 -2.26
C VAL A 291 3.72 -16.98 -2.09
N CYS A 292 3.75 -16.46 -0.86
CA CYS A 292 3.52 -15.04 -0.58
C CYS A 292 4.79 -14.19 -0.74
N GLY A 293 5.93 -14.74 -0.31
CA GLY A 293 7.24 -14.10 -0.38
C GLY A 293 7.66 -13.72 -1.80
N GLN A 294 7.12 -14.42 -2.82
CA GLN A 294 7.40 -14.12 -4.23
C GLN A 294 7.04 -12.69 -4.63
N CYS A 295 6.18 -12.02 -3.86
CA CYS A 295 5.80 -10.61 -4.02
C CYS A 295 6.10 -9.79 -2.75
N HIS A 296 5.78 -10.31 -1.56
CA HIS A 296 5.88 -9.62 -0.27
C HIS A 296 7.27 -9.71 0.38
N GLY A 297 8.33 -9.66 -0.43
CA GLY A 297 9.71 -9.83 0.03
C GLY A 297 10.71 -9.02 -0.79
N VAL A 298 11.92 -8.88 -0.25
CA VAL A 298 13.05 -8.23 -0.92
C VAL A 298 13.96 -9.28 -1.52
N PHE A 299 14.00 -9.34 -2.84
CA PHE A 299 14.83 -10.29 -3.56
C PHE A 299 15.32 -9.71 -4.88
N ILE A 300 16.37 -10.32 -5.41
CA ILE A 300 16.79 -10.19 -6.81
C ILE A 300 16.82 -11.57 -7.45
N PRO A 301 16.63 -11.66 -8.79
CA PRO A 301 16.97 -12.87 -9.52
C PRO A 301 18.44 -13.22 -9.27
N LYS A 302 18.77 -14.52 -9.19
CA LYS A 302 20.18 -14.91 -9.23
C LYS A 302 20.74 -14.74 -10.64
N ASP A 303 22.03 -14.42 -10.73
CA ASP A 303 22.70 -14.17 -12.00
C ASP A 303 22.58 -15.36 -12.98
N GLU A 304 22.57 -16.60 -12.48
CA GLU A 304 22.51 -17.80 -13.33
C GLU A 304 21.18 -17.95 -14.08
N VAL A 305 20.10 -17.34 -13.57
CA VAL A 305 18.75 -17.44 -14.14
C VAL A 305 18.16 -16.09 -14.54
N ALA A 306 18.88 -14.99 -14.33
CA ALA A 306 18.37 -13.64 -14.58
C ALA A 306 18.00 -13.40 -16.04
N MET A 307 18.84 -13.85 -16.98
CA MET A 307 18.54 -13.76 -18.42
C MET A 307 17.43 -14.72 -18.83
N GLN A 308 17.41 -15.93 -18.28
CA GLN A 308 16.32 -16.87 -18.52
C GLN A 308 14.97 -16.27 -18.10
N ILE A 309 14.91 -15.61 -16.93
CA ILE A 309 13.72 -14.88 -16.46
C ILE A 309 13.33 -13.74 -17.40
N ALA A 310 14.30 -13.06 -18.01
CA ALA A 310 14.02 -11.98 -18.96
C ALA A 310 13.38 -12.47 -20.26
N HIS A 311 13.76 -13.67 -20.74
CA HIS A 311 13.24 -14.26 -21.98
C HIS A 311 11.98 -15.11 -21.76
N GLU A 312 11.97 -15.93 -20.73
CA GLU A 312 10.98 -16.99 -20.49
C GLU A 312 10.02 -16.67 -19.35
N GLY A 313 10.29 -15.61 -18.57
CA GLY A 313 9.40 -15.15 -17.51
C GLY A 313 9.52 -15.93 -16.20
N VAL A 314 8.37 -16.18 -15.58
CA VAL A 314 8.27 -16.75 -14.24
C VAL A 314 8.93 -18.13 -14.13
N GLN A 315 9.96 -18.23 -13.29
CA GLN A 315 10.65 -19.50 -13.02
C GLN A 315 10.19 -20.18 -11.71
N PHE A 316 9.57 -19.42 -10.81
CA PHE A 316 9.03 -19.96 -9.55
C PHE A 316 7.64 -20.55 -9.78
N LYS A 317 7.43 -21.81 -9.40
CA LYS A 317 6.10 -22.39 -9.31
C LYS A 317 5.70 -22.49 -7.84
N PRO A 318 4.46 -22.14 -7.46
CA PRO A 318 3.98 -22.37 -6.10
C PRO A 318 4.24 -23.82 -5.67
N GLY A 319 4.85 -24.02 -4.50
CA GLY A 319 5.38 -25.31 -4.06
C GLY A 319 6.90 -25.46 -4.16
N ASP A 320 7.56 -24.63 -4.97
CA ASP A 320 9.03 -24.58 -5.04
C ASP A 320 9.62 -23.76 -3.87
N LEU A 321 10.95 -23.78 -3.75
CA LEU A 321 11.67 -22.86 -2.90
C LEU A 321 12.10 -21.64 -3.71
N LEU A 322 11.81 -20.45 -3.21
CA LEU A 322 12.24 -19.22 -3.88
C LEU A 322 13.76 -19.09 -3.97
N SER A 323 14.48 -19.69 -3.02
CA SER A 323 15.94 -19.74 -2.99
C SER A 323 16.54 -20.45 -4.19
N ASP A 324 15.76 -21.18 -5.00
CA ASP A 324 16.27 -21.87 -6.18
C ASP A 324 16.62 -20.87 -7.29
N SER A 325 15.75 -19.89 -7.52
CA SER A 325 15.88 -18.88 -8.59
C SER A 325 16.16 -17.45 -8.10
N ARG A 326 16.06 -17.19 -6.80
CA ARG A 326 16.18 -15.82 -6.24
C ARG A 326 17.17 -15.76 -5.08
N TYR A 327 17.81 -14.61 -4.94
CA TYR A 327 18.56 -14.23 -3.75
C TYR A 327 17.72 -13.30 -2.88
N TYR A 328 17.32 -13.79 -1.70
CA TYR A 328 16.58 -13.00 -0.72
C TYR A 328 17.53 -12.13 0.10
N ILE A 329 17.30 -10.83 0.04
CA ILE A 329 18.14 -9.84 0.68
C ILE A 329 17.56 -9.58 2.07
N HIS A 330 18.41 -9.72 3.08
CA HIS A 330 18.11 -9.36 4.45
C HIS A 330 19.13 -8.36 4.96
N TYR A 331 18.70 -7.48 5.85
CA TYR A 331 19.64 -6.70 6.65
C TYR A 331 20.58 -7.64 7.42
N PRO A 332 21.89 -7.36 7.45
CA PRO A 332 22.84 -8.20 8.17
C PRO A 332 22.63 -8.09 9.68
N MET A 333 22.62 -9.23 10.37
CA MET A 333 22.56 -9.31 11.83
C MET A 333 23.82 -9.99 12.40
N GLU A 334 24.00 -9.93 13.72
CA GLU A 334 25.07 -10.66 14.40
C GLU A 334 24.97 -12.17 14.08
N GLY A 335 26.10 -12.78 13.72
CA GLY A 335 26.16 -14.18 13.27
C GLY A 335 25.93 -14.40 11.77
N ASP A 336 25.45 -13.38 11.03
CA ASP A 336 25.32 -13.49 9.57
C ASP A 336 26.69 -13.53 8.86
N PRO A 337 26.78 -14.16 7.67
CA PRO A 337 28.00 -14.18 6.87
C PRO A 337 28.50 -12.78 6.51
N LYS A 338 29.83 -12.62 6.40
CA LYS A 338 30.50 -11.36 6.00
C LYS A 338 29.94 -10.78 4.70
N THR A 339 29.49 -11.62 3.77
CA THR A 339 28.93 -11.18 2.48
C THR A 339 27.74 -10.24 2.64
N ARG A 340 26.85 -10.46 3.62
CA ARG A 340 25.70 -9.56 3.88
C ARG A 340 26.16 -8.19 4.41
N TRP A 341 27.20 -8.18 5.25
CA TRP A 341 27.81 -6.93 5.71
C TRP A 341 28.48 -6.16 4.56
N ASP A 342 29.18 -6.87 3.68
CA ASP A 342 29.79 -6.28 2.47
C ASP A 342 28.72 -5.72 1.51
N GLU A 343 27.55 -6.37 1.41
CA GLU A 343 26.40 -5.87 0.63
C GLU A 343 25.85 -4.56 1.19
N LEU A 344 25.67 -4.47 2.52
CA LEU A 344 25.25 -3.24 3.20
C LEU A 344 26.27 -2.10 2.99
N GLU A 345 27.56 -2.39 3.13
CA GLU A 345 28.62 -1.40 2.93
C GLU A 345 28.65 -0.88 1.49
N LYS A 346 28.46 -1.75 0.50
CA LYS A 346 28.45 -1.39 -0.93
C LYS A 346 27.16 -0.66 -1.34
N ASN A 347 26.03 -1.00 -0.74
CA ASN A 347 24.70 -0.53 -1.16
C ASN A 347 23.91 0.14 -0.03
N PRO A 348 24.48 1.08 0.75
CA PRO A 348 23.84 1.57 1.97
C PRO A 348 22.51 2.29 1.71
N ALA A 349 22.34 2.91 0.53
CA ALA A 349 21.07 3.52 0.14
C ALA A 349 19.95 2.48 -0.04
N PHE A 350 20.24 1.34 -0.67
CA PHE A 350 19.26 0.27 -0.88
C PHE A 350 18.66 -0.23 0.45
N PHE A 351 19.52 -0.38 1.47
CA PHE A 351 19.10 -0.83 2.79
C PHE A 351 18.32 0.24 3.57
N ARG A 352 18.82 1.50 3.58
CA ARG A 352 18.12 2.61 4.27
C ARG A 352 16.72 2.90 3.71
N GLU A 353 16.46 2.53 2.46
CA GLU A 353 15.14 2.67 1.83
C GLU A 353 14.11 1.61 2.28
N ARG A 354 14.53 0.55 2.98
CA ARG A 354 13.72 -0.66 3.24
C ARG A 354 13.75 -1.12 4.69
N TRP A 355 14.84 -0.87 5.41
CA TRP A 355 15.02 -1.25 6.81
C TRP A 355 15.32 -0.03 7.67
N TRP A 356 14.93 -0.13 8.93
CA TRP A 356 15.52 0.64 10.01
C TRP A 356 16.99 0.26 10.20
N GLU A 357 17.78 1.13 10.84
CA GLU A 357 19.22 0.88 11.03
C GLU A 357 19.52 -0.32 11.97
N ASP A 358 18.51 -0.81 12.70
CA ASP A 358 18.59 -2.04 13.50
C ASP A 358 18.27 -3.33 12.72
N GLY A 359 17.88 -3.20 11.45
CA GLY A 359 17.52 -4.30 10.56
C GLY A 359 16.05 -4.72 10.61
N SER A 360 15.20 -4.05 11.39
CA SER A 360 13.74 -4.22 11.31
C SER A 360 13.16 -3.56 10.05
N ILE A 361 12.04 -4.07 9.54
CA ILE A 361 11.44 -3.59 8.29
C ILE A 361 10.82 -2.19 8.45
N LEU A 362 11.30 -1.26 7.62
CA LEU A 362 10.80 0.12 7.56
C LEU A 362 9.70 0.28 6.52
N ALA A 363 9.72 -0.50 5.43
CA ALA A 363 8.84 -0.31 4.28
C ALA A 363 7.85 -1.47 4.09
N GLY A 364 6.57 -1.19 3.84
CA GLY A 364 5.56 -2.23 3.59
C GLY A 364 5.70 -2.91 2.23
N GLY A 365 5.04 -4.06 2.05
CA GLY A 365 5.26 -4.98 0.91
C GLY A 365 6.46 -5.92 1.13
N ARG A 366 6.93 -6.07 2.37
CA ARG A 366 8.12 -6.85 2.76
C ARG A 366 7.83 -7.72 3.99
N GLU A 367 6.56 -8.06 4.17
CA GLU A 367 6.07 -8.78 5.34
C GLU A 367 6.74 -10.14 5.46
N PHE A 368 6.98 -10.85 4.35
CA PHE A 368 7.73 -12.11 4.37
C PHE A 368 9.18 -11.91 4.81
N THR A 369 9.86 -10.86 4.33
CA THR A 369 11.25 -10.57 4.73
C THR A 369 11.38 -10.29 6.24
N GLY A 370 10.39 -9.64 6.84
CA GLY A 370 10.33 -9.46 8.30
C GLY A 370 9.98 -10.76 9.03
N MET A 371 8.94 -11.46 8.57
CA MET A 371 8.46 -12.71 9.15
C MET A 371 9.54 -13.80 9.17
N SER A 372 10.32 -13.93 8.10
CA SER A 372 11.38 -14.94 7.99
C SER A 372 12.57 -14.69 8.92
N ARG A 373 12.58 -13.58 9.66
CA ARG A 373 13.54 -13.27 10.73
C ARG A 373 12.92 -13.39 12.14
N SER A 374 11.65 -13.78 12.25
CA SER A 374 11.02 -14.07 13.54
C SER A 374 11.34 -15.49 14.01
N GLU A 375 11.45 -15.69 15.32
CA GLU A 375 11.65 -17.04 15.90
C GLU A 375 10.46 -17.96 15.61
N CYS A 376 9.26 -17.40 15.43
CA CYS A 376 8.08 -18.16 15.03
C CYS A 376 8.25 -18.87 13.68
N TYR A 377 9.03 -18.28 12.76
CA TYR A 377 9.38 -18.86 11.47
C TYR A 377 10.66 -19.69 11.55
N VAL A 378 11.74 -19.13 12.11
CA VAL A 378 13.07 -19.78 12.10
C VAL A 378 13.12 -21.01 13.00
N SER A 379 12.42 -20.98 14.13
CA SER A 379 12.44 -22.02 15.16
C SER A 379 11.08 -22.72 15.30
N GLY A 380 10.10 -22.38 14.46
CA GLY A 380 8.75 -22.92 14.48
C GLY A 380 8.24 -23.26 13.08
N ASP A 381 6.93 -23.46 12.95
CA ASP A 381 6.28 -23.81 11.67
C ASP A 381 5.30 -22.72 11.19
N MET A 382 5.55 -21.45 11.55
CA MET A 382 4.67 -20.36 11.16
C MET A 382 4.80 -20.06 9.66
N SER A 383 3.66 -19.91 8.99
CA SER A 383 3.58 -19.37 7.63
C SER A 383 2.61 -18.20 7.56
N CYS A 384 2.54 -17.53 6.41
CA CYS A 384 1.54 -16.48 6.18
C CYS A 384 0.11 -17.00 6.41
N LEU A 385 -0.14 -18.26 6.04
CA LEU A 385 -1.43 -18.93 6.22
C LEU A 385 -1.68 -19.41 7.66
N SER A 386 -0.74 -19.23 8.59
CA SER A 386 -1.03 -19.39 10.02
C SER A 386 -2.02 -18.34 10.52
N CYS A 387 -2.03 -17.13 9.92
CA CYS A 387 -2.92 -16.03 10.32
C CYS A 387 -3.88 -15.61 9.20
N HIS A 388 -3.44 -15.62 7.95
CA HIS A 388 -4.22 -15.15 6.80
C HIS A 388 -5.00 -16.27 6.11
N SER A 389 -6.09 -15.90 5.44
CA SER A 389 -6.80 -16.77 4.49
C SER A 389 -7.10 -16.02 3.21
N MET A 390 -6.72 -16.63 2.08
CA MET A 390 -6.94 -16.01 0.75
C MET A 390 -8.38 -16.14 0.28
N HIS A 391 -9.17 -17.00 0.94
CA HIS A 391 -10.59 -17.22 0.67
C HIS A 391 -11.39 -17.11 1.98
N ASP A 392 -12.67 -16.75 1.87
CA ASP A 392 -13.59 -16.59 3.02
C ASP A 392 -13.07 -15.66 4.13
N ALA A 393 -12.28 -14.65 3.77
CA ALA A 393 -11.77 -13.62 4.67
C ALA A 393 -12.16 -12.22 4.17
N PRO A 394 -12.22 -11.21 5.06
CA PRO A 394 -12.37 -9.82 4.65
C PRO A 394 -11.27 -9.41 3.64
N PRO A 395 -11.59 -8.58 2.64
CA PRO A 395 -10.63 -8.22 1.60
C PRO A 395 -9.48 -7.33 2.11
N ALA A 396 -9.72 -6.57 3.19
CA ALA A 396 -8.68 -5.84 3.90
C ALA A 396 -7.93 -6.80 4.84
N ASP A 397 -6.61 -6.78 4.77
CA ASP A 397 -5.65 -7.63 5.51
C ASP A 397 -5.77 -9.14 5.29
N GLN A 398 -6.93 -9.65 4.86
CA GLN A 398 -7.21 -11.08 4.67
C GLN A 398 -6.87 -11.95 5.88
N LEU A 399 -7.07 -11.42 7.09
CA LEU A 399 -6.96 -12.20 8.32
C LEU A 399 -8.10 -13.21 8.42
N LYS A 400 -7.78 -14.42 8.91
CA LYS A 400 -8.81 -15.42 9.22
C LYS A 400 -9.78 -14.83 10.26
N PRO A 401 -11.10 -14.95 10.06
CA PRO A 401 -12.08 -14.42 11.02
C PRO A 401 -11.90 -14.94 12.45
N THR A 402 -11.34 -16.14 12.63
CA THR A 402 -11.09 -16.75 13.93
C THR A 402 -9.74 -16.38 14.55
N LEU A 403 -8.81 -15.80 13.77
CA LEU A 403 -7.46 -15.44 14.20
C LEU A 403 -7.28 -13.93 14.07
N VAL A 404 -8.03 -13.22 14.91
CA VAL A 404 -7.92 -11.78 15.10
C VAL A 404 -7.34 -11.53 16.48
N ARG A 405 -6.64 -10.41 16.68
CA ARG A 405 -6.11 -10.03 18.00
C ARG A 405 -5.22 -11.13 18.61
N ASN A 406 -5.47 -11.48 19.87
CA ASN A 406 -4.65 -12.43 20.63
C ASN A 406 -4.77 -13.86 20.10
N GLN A 407 -5.89 -14.23 19.49
CA GLN A 407 -6.13 -15.57 18.96
C GLN A 407 -5.11 -15.96 17.89
N SER A 408 -4.56 -14.99 17.16
CA SER A 408 -3.46 -15.19 16.21
C SER A 408 -2.20 -15.75 16.87
N CYS A 409 -1.96 -15.41 18.14
CA CYS A 409 -0.78 -15.80 18.90
C CYS A 409 -1.07 -17.02 19.79
N THR A 410 -2.21 -17.03 20.48
CA THR A 410 -2.55 -18.05 21.50
C THR A 410 -2.93 -19.41 20.91
N GLN A 411 -3.04 -19.52 19.57
CA GLN A 411 -3.10 -20.82 18.89
C GLN A 411 -1.84 -21.67 19.10
N CYS A 412 -0.68 -21.03 19.33
CA CYS A 412 0.58 -21.69 19.64
C CYS A 412 1.04 -21.39 21.08
N HIS A 413 0.83 -20.16 21.55
CA HIS A 413 1.17 -19.71 22.91
C HIS A 413 0.03 -20.01 23.89
N THR A 414 -0.10 -21.28 24.27
CA THR A 414 -1.24 -21.82 25.02
C THR A 414 -1.08 -21.74 26.55
N GLU A 415 0.05 -21.26 27.03
CA GLU A 415 0.36 -21.18 28.45
C GLU A 415 -0.62 -20.24 29.20
N PRO A 416 -1.02 -20.56 30.44
CA PRO A 416 -1.94 -19.75 31.25
C PRO A 416 -1.58 -18.25 31.32
N ALA A 417 -0.28 -17.96 31.32
CA ALA A 417 0.25 -16.60 31.35
C ALA A 417 -0.20 -15.72 30.16
N TYR A 418 -0.57 -16.32 29.03
CA TYR A 418 -0.93 -15.61 27.79
C TYR A 418 -2.43 -15.61 27.49
N ASN A 419 -3.23 -16.42 28.19
CA ASN A 419 -4.67 -16.56 27.93
C ASN A 419 -5.56 -16.33 29.16
N GLU A 420 -5.14 -16.79 30.34
CA GLU A 420 -5.90 -16.70 31.59
C GLU A 420 -5.44 -15.52 32.45
N SER A 421 -4.12 -15.33 32.58
CA SER A 421 -3.50 -14.28 33.40
C SER A 421 -2.72 -13.27 32.56
N ILE A 422 -3.26 -12.91 31.40
CA ILE A 422 -2.59 -12.00 30.44
C ILE A 422 -2.23 -10.63 31.04
N SER A 423 -2.96 -10.17 32.05
CA SER A 423 -2.63 -8.93 32.76
C SER A 423 -1.32 -9.02 33.54
N ASP A 424 -0.90 -10.20 33.97
CA ASP A 424 0.39 -10.39 34.65
C ASP A 424 1.55 -10.36 33.65
N HIS A 425 1.30 -10.79 32.42
CA HIS A 425 2.29 -10.70 31.34
C HIS A 425 2.37 -9.29 30.76
N THR A 426 1.22 -8.68 30.44
CA THR A 426 1.14 -7.42 29.70
C THR A 426 1.17 -6.20 30.62
N PHE A 427 0.83 -6.35 31.90
CA PHE A 427 0.66 -5.27 32.87
C PHE A 427 -0.40 -4.24 32.45
N HIS A 428 -1.41 -4.70 31.71
CA HIS A 428 -2.58 -3.94 31.28
C HIS A 428 -3.87 -4.68 31.66
N MET A 429 -4.99 -3.96 31.68
CA MET A 429 -6.31 -4.58 31.90
C MET A 429 -6.60 -5.57 30.78
N GLN A 430 -7.12 -6.75 31.12
CA GLN A 430 -7.33 -7.88 30.21
C GLN A 430 -8.01 -7.51 28.88
N ASP A 431 -9.05 -6.67 28.93
CA ASP A 431 -9.82 -6.30 27.73
C ASP A 431 -9.30 -5.03 27.01
N SER A 432 -8.20 -4.44 27.50
CA SER A 432 -7.64 -3.22 26.91
C SER A 432 -6.82 -3.49 25.65
N SER A 433 -6.59 -2.45 24.85
CA SER A 433 -5.67 -2.48 23.71
C SER A 433 -4.22 -2.82 24.10
N GLY A 434 -3.81 -2.55 25.35
CA GLY A 434 -2.49 -2.90 25.88
C GLY A 434 -2.31 -4.38 26.20
N SER A 435 -3.40 -5.15 26.29
CA SER A 435 -3.36 -6.61 26.39
C SER A 435 -3.54 -7.30 25.03
N ASP A 436 -3.43 -6.57 23.92
CA ASP A 436 -3.37 -7.15 22.58
C ASP A 436 -1.92 -7.53 22.21
N CYS A 437 -1.65 -8.83 22.05
CA CYS A 437 -0.33 -9.37 21.73
C CYS A 437 0.30 -8.66 20.52
N MET A 438 -0.49 -8.37 19.49
CA MET A 438 0.01 -7.77 18.27
C MET A 438 0.46 -6.32 18.50
N ASN A 439 -0.11 -5.58 19.45
CA ASN A 439 0.31 -4.20 19.71
C ASN A 439 1.72 -4.08 20.30
N CYS A 440 2.18 -5.13 21.00
CA CYS A 440 3.52 -5.20 21.56
C CYS A 440 4.50 -5.93 20.64
N HIS A 441 4.10 -7.09 20.11
CA HIS A 441 5.00 -7.97 19.35
C HIS A 441 5.01 -7.71 17.84
N MET A 442 4.01 -6.99 17.32
CA MET A 442 3.87 -6.56 15.92
C MET A 442 3.42 -5.09 15.85
N PRO A 443 4.16 -4.14 16.48
CA PRO A 443 3.75 -2.74 16.54
C PRO A 443 3.71 -2.12 15.14
N HIS A 444 2.98 -1.01 15.00
CA HIS A 444 2.86 -0.27 13.75
C HIS A 444 4.13 0.57 13.48
N THR A 445 5.27 -0.07 13.20
CA THR A 445 6.56 0.60 13.00
C THR A 445 7.00 0.68 11.54
N THR A 446 6.24 0.05 10.63
CA THR A 446 6.54 0.00 9.20
C THR A 446 5.68 1.05 8.48
N TYR A 447 6.26 1.82 7.57
CA TYR A 447 5.56 2.81 6.76
C TYR A 447 5.11 2.20 5.42
N ALA A 448 3.86 2.45 5.03
CA ALA A 448 3.34 2.16 3.70
C ALA A 448 2.07 2.95 3.41
N LEU A 449 1.88 3.45 2.18
CA LEU A 449 0.59 3.97 1.69
C LEU A 449 -0.01 5.07 2.61
N PHE A 450 0.81 6.03 3.03
CA PHE A 450 0.43 7.08 4.01
C PHE A 450 -0.01 6.55 5.38
N ASN A 451 0.44 5.36 5.75
CA ASN A 451 -0.01 4.65 6.93
C ASN A 451 1.18 4.08 7.72
N ALA A 452 0.96 3.80 9.00
CA ALA A 452 1.84 2.94 9.79
C ALA A 452 1.19 1.55 9.86
N ILE A 453 1.86 0.55 9.33
CA ILE A 453 1.41 -0.85 9.30
C ILE A 453 2.23 -1.70 10.27
N ARG A 454 1.68 -2.85 10.65
CA ARG A 454 2.34 -3.78 11.57
C ARG A 454 3.61 -4.36 10.98
N THR A 455 4.69 -4.32 11.76
CA THR A 455 5.86 -5.13 11.43
C THR A 455 5.50 -6.61 11.53
N HIS A 456 5.94 -7.39 10.55
CA HIS A 456 5.85 -8.85 10.58
C HIS A 456 7.12 -9.50 11.13
N GLN A 457 8.12 -8.71 11.52
CA GLN A 457 9.24 -9.19 12.31
C GLN A 457 8.80 -9.34 13.77
N ILE A 458 8.09 -10.45 14.06
CA ILE A 458 7.50 -10.73 15.37
C ILE A 458 8.61 -10.93 16.40
N GLN A 459 8.66 -10.04 17.39
CA GLN A 459 9.73 -10.00 18.38
C GLN A 459 9.21 -9.55 19.75
N SER A 460 9.93 -9.88 20.81
CA SER A 460 9.68 -9.27 22.13
C SER A 460 10.08 -7.79 22.11
N PRO A 461 9.29 -6.89 22.71
CA PRO A 461 9.65 -5.48 22.78
C PRO A 461 11.04 -5.26 23.39
N ARG A 462 11.83 -4.37 22.78
CA ARG A 462 13.17 -3.99 23.26
C ARG A 462 13.37 -2.50 23.02
N LEU A 463 13.98 -1.81 23.99
CA LEU A 463 14.26 -0.37 23.86
C LEU A 463 15.60 -0.06 23.21
N LYS A 464 16.51 -1.04 23.11
CA LYS A 464 17.84 -0.86 22.52
C LYS A 464 17.77 -0.22 21.12
N SER A 465 16.84 -0.69 20.29
CA SER A 465 16.61 -0.12 18.95
C SER A 465 16.19 1.35 18.98
N SER A 466 15.32 1.75 19.91
CA SER A 466 14.95 3.15 20.08
C SER A 466 16.10 4.02 20.59
N THR A 467 16.94 3.47 21.48
CA THR A 467 18.02 4.24 22.10
C THR A 467 19.21 4.45 21.17
N GLU A 468 19.56 3.43 20.38
CA GLU A 468 20.73 3.43 19.50
C GLU A 468 20.40 3.97 18.09
N PHE A 469 19.27 3.54 17.52
CA PHE A 469 18.92 3.78 16.12
C PHE A 469 17.68 4.68 15.95
N GLY A 470 16.99 5.01 17.05
CA GLY A 470 15.80 5.84 17.02
C GLY A 470 14.54 5.14 16.51
N VAL A 471 14.55 3.81 16.34
CA VAL A 471 13.36 3.07 15.88
C VAL A 471 12.21 3.25 16.87
N PRO A 472 11.00 3.66 16.43
CA PRO A 472 9.85 3.76 17.32
C PRO A 472 9.50 2.42 17.98
N ASN A 473 9.18 2.42 19.28
CA ASN A 473 8.85 1.20 20.04
C ASN A 473 7.36 1.13 20.41
N ALA A 474 6.89 -0.10 20.64
CA ALA A 474 5.50 -0.40 20.98
C ALA A 474 4.95 0.40 22.17
N CYS A 475 5.74 0.58 23.23
CA CYS A 475 5.30 1.24 24.46
C CYS A 475 5.00 2.71 24.20
N ASN A 476 5.97 3.45 23.66
CA ASN A 476 5.85 4.90 23.45
C ASN A 476 5.03 5.28 22.22
N LEU A 477 4.67 4.32 21.37
CA LEU A 477 3.71 4.52 20.28
C LEU A 477 2.25 4.51 20.76
N CYS A 478 1.96 3.89 21.91
CA CYS A 478 0.68 4.07 22.63
C CYS A 478 0.79 5.20 23.66
N HIS A 479 1.85 5.17 24.48
CA HIS A 479 2.13 6.15 25.52
C HIS A 479 2.95 7.33 24.97
N LEU A 480 2.35 8.07 24.05
CA LEU A 480 2.91 9.26 23.41
C LEU A 480 3.22 10.38 24.41
N ASP A 481 2.67 10.34 25.62
CA ASP A 481 2.93 11.27 26.71
C ASP A 481 4.14 10.89 27.58
N LYS A 482 4.80 9.76 27.30
CA LYS A 482 5.89 9.20 28.13
C LYS A 482 7.24 9.21 27.41
N SER A 483 8.31 9.30 28.20
CA SER A 483 9.71 9.28 27.72
C SER A 483 10.24 7.85 27.50
N LEU A 484 11.41 7.73 26.87
CA LEU A 484 12.13 6.43 26.83
C LEU A 484 12.58 6.01 28.24
N GLY A 485 12.91 6.97 29.11
CA GLY A 485 13.24 6.69 30.51
C GLY A 485 12.09 6.02 31.25
N TRP A 486 10.87 6.53 31.08
CA TRP A 486 9.68 5.89 31.63
C TRP A 486 9.50 4.46 31.12
N ALA A 487 9.65 4.24 29.81
CA ALA A 487 9.50 2.91 29.24
C ALA A 487 10.58 1.96 29.79
N GLN A 488 11.82 2.43 29.91
CA GLN A 488 12.93 1.64 30.44
C GLN A 488 12.69 1.21 31.88
N ASP A 489 12.29 2.14 32.75
CA ASP A 489 12.04 1.83 34.16
C ASP A 489 10.96 0.75 34.30
N HIS A 490 9.88 0.86 33.51
CA HIS A 490 8.81 -0.15 33.51
C HIS A 490 9.25 -1.48 32.93
N MET A 491 10.08 -1.48 31.87
CA MET A 491 10.57 -2.71 31.29
C MET A 491 11.59 -3.43 32.18
N ALA A 492 12.42 -2.68 32.89
CA ALA A 492 13.36 -3.22 33.86
C ALA A 492 12.61 -3.84 35.06
N ASP A 493 11.63 -3.12 35.63
CA ASP A 493 10.84 -3.58 36.77
C ASP A 493 10.01 -4.84 36.45
N ARG A 494 9.38 -4.86 35.27
CA ARG A 494 8.40 -5.89 34.90
C ARG A 494 9.00 -7.12 34.21
N TYR A 495 10.05 -6.93 33.41
CA TYR A 495 10.63 -7.98 32.56
C TYR A 495 12.12 -8.24 32.84
N GLY A 496 12.76 -7.48 33.73
CA GLY A 496 14.18 -7.65 34.05
C GLY A 496 15.14 -7.18 32.95
N ASN A 497 14.70 -6.27 32.08
CA ASN A 497 15.53 -5.73 31.00
C ASN A 497 16.70 -4.87 31.53
N GLU A 498 17.78 -4.80 30.74
CA GLU A 498 18.99 -4.02 31.06
C GLU A 498 18.75 -2.51 31.13
N ASP A 499 19.47 -1.84 32.02
CA ASP A 499 19.53 -0.37 32.11
C ASP A 499 20.36 0.20 30.94
N LEU A 500 19.73 0.94 30.04
CA LEU A 500 20.37 1.52 28.86
C LEU A 500 20.85 2.94 29.17
N LYS A 501 21.94 3.33 28.49
CA LYS A 501 22.48 4.68 28.63
C LYS A 501 21.64 5.69 27.83
N LEU A 502 20.67 6.31 28.51
CA LEU A 502 19.82 7.34 27.92
C LEU A 502 20.41 8.75 28.03
N THR A 503 20.24 9.57 26.98
CA THR A 503 20.49 11.01 27.03
C THR A 503 19.50 11.72 27.96
N LYS A 504 19.83 12.95 28.40
CA LYS A 504 18.92 13.76 29.24
C LYS A 504 17.55 13.95 28.59
N GLU A 505 17.50 14.15 27.27
CA GLU A 505 16.23 14.32 26.54
C GLU A 505 15.43 13.02 26.49
N GLN A 506 16.07 11.88 26.17
CA GLN A 506 15.41 10.57 26.15
C GLN A 506 14.86 10.17 27.53
N LYS A 507 15.48 10.61 28.62
CA LYS A 507 15.00 10.37 29.98
C LYS A 507 13.73 11.17 30.32
N SER A 508 13.61 12.40 29.84
CA SER A 508 12.62 13.34 30.39
C SER A 508 11.55 13.84 29.42
N ILE A 509 11.80 13.80 28.11
CA ILE A 509 10.85 14.26 27.08
C ILE A 509 10.18 13.05 26.45
N SER A 510 8.91 13.21 26.08
CA SER A 510 8.12 12.23 25.35
C SER A 510 8.91 11.69 24.15
N ALA A 511 9.02 10.36 24.04
CA ALA A 511 9.70 9.74 22.91
C ALA A 511 8.96 10.04 21.59
N GLY A 512 7.62 10.03 21.61
CA GLY A 512 6.78 10.43 20.50
C GLY A 512 7.08 11.86 20.01
N LEU A 513 7.23 12.82 20.92
CA LEU A 513 7.61 14.19 20.57
C LEU A 513 9.04 14.29 20.04
N LEU A 514 9.99 13.50 20.55
CA LEU A 514 11.34 13.46 20.00
C LEU A 514 11.33 12.92 18.55
N TRP A 515 10.63 11.83 18.27
CA TRP A 515 10.48 11.29 16.92
C TRP A 515 9.81 12.28 15.98
N MET A 516 8.73 12.92 16.43
CA MET A 516 7.91 13.79 15.60
C MET A 516 8.55 15.15 15.33
N LEU A 517 9.26 15.74 16.30
CA LEU A 517 9.79 17.10 16.17
C LEU A 517 11.24 17.13 15.67
N LYS A 518 12.06 16.15 16.10
CA LYS A 518 13.48 16.10 15.74
C LYS A 518 13.94 14.85 14.98
N GLY A 519 13.11 13.81 14.87
CA GLY A 519 13.42 12.62 14.08
C GLY A 519 13.41 12.87 12.57
N HIS A 520 13.90 11.89 11.80
CA HIS A 520 13.86 11.90 10.34
C HIS A 520 12.44 11.59 9.82
N ALA A 521 12.23 11.73 8.50
CA ALA A 521 10.88 11.72 7.91
C ALA A 521 10.03 10.50 8.27
N ALA A 522 10.61 9.28 8.23
CA ALA A 522 9.89 8.07 8.64
C ALA A 522 9.49 8.04 10.11
N GLN A 523 10.36 8.47 11.03
CA GLN A 523 10.00 8.60 12.45
C GLN A 523 8.85 9.58 12.64
N ARG A 524 8.89 10.72 11.92
CA ARG A 524 7.83 11.72 11.95
C ARG A 524 6.51 11.19 11.42
N ALA A 525 6.53 10.46 10.29
CA ALA A 525 5.34 9.84 9.71
C ALA A 525 4.71 8.82 10.67
N VAL A 526 5.51 7.90 11.21
CA VAL A 526 5.01 6.86 12.14
C VAL A 526 4.47 7.50 13.43
N ALA A 527 5.20 8.43 14.04
CA ALA A 527 4.74 9.09 15.28
C ALA A 527 3.49 9.97 15.05
N ALA A 528 3.44 10.71 13.95
CA ALA A 528 2.28 11.53 13.60
C ALA A 528 1.04 10.68 13.32
N TRP A 529 1.20 9.50 12.72
CA TRP A 529 0.10 8.56 12.53
C TRP A 529 -0.45 8.07 13.86
N HIS A 530 0.42 7.76 14.83
CA HIS A 530 0.01 7.30 16.16
C HIS A 530 -0.74 8.37 16.95
N MET A 531 -0.43 9.66 16.76
CA MET A 531 -1.23 10.76 17.35
C MET A 531 -2.69 10.78 16.85
N GLY A 532 -2.98 10.05 15.76
CA GLY A 532 -4.33 9.84 15.24
C GLY A 532 -4.87 8.42 15.44
N TRP A 533 -4.16 7.54 16.15
CA TRP A 533 -4.55 6.14 16.35
C TRP A 533 -5.30 5.98 17.68
N GLU A 534 -6.51 5.41 17.62
CA GLU A 534 -7.46 5.38 18.75
C GLU A 534 -6.83 4.90 20.08
N PRO A 535 -6.11 3.75 20.14
CA PRO A 535 -5.48 3.30 21.39
C PRO A 535 -4.49 4.30 21.99
N ALA A 536 -3.74 5.02 21.16
CA ALA A 536 -2.78 6.00 21.63
C ALA A 536 -3.47 7.30 22.08
N ILE A 537 -4.55 7.71 21.40
CA ILE A 537 -5.39 8.85 21.81
C ILE A 537 -5.98 8.60 23.19
N GLU A 538 -6.61 7.44 23.40
CA GLU A 538 -7.25 7.06 24.66
C GLU A 538 -6.27 7.07 25.84
N VAL A 539 -5.07 6.53 25.63
CA VAL A 539 -4.09 6.32 26.70
C VAL A 539 -3.27 7.58 27.01
N SER A 540 -2.98 8.41 26.01
CA SER A 540 -2.11 9.58 26.19
C SER A 540 -2.84 10.90 26.41
N ASN A 541 -4.17 10.93 26.31
CA ASN A 541 -5.01 12.14 26.30
C ASN A 541 -4.69 13.08 25.10
N PRO A 542 -5.66 13.36 24.20
CA PRO A 542 -5.43 14.19 23.02
C PRO A 542 -5.19 15.68 23.28
N ASP A 543 -5.53 16.22 24.47
CA ASP A 543 -5.58 17.67 24.74
C ASP A 543 -4.29 18.43 24.38
N TRP A 544 -3.14 17.77 24.52
CA TRP A 544 -1.83 18.36 24.26
C TRP A 544 -1.28 18.05 22.86
N MET A 545 -1.90 17.15 22.09
CA MET A 545 -1.30 16.58 20.87
C MET A 545 -1.33 17.54 19.68
N ALA A 546 -2.45 18.24 19.48
CA ALA A 546 -2.67 19.14 18.35
C ALA A 546 -1.53 20.15 18.08
N PRO A 547 -1.05 20.94 19.06
CA PRO A 547 0.00 21.93 18.82
C PRO A 547 1.35 21.34 18.42
N PHE A 548 1.56 20.03 18.63
CA PHE A 548 2.77 19.36 18.19
C PHE A 548 2.62 18.69 16.83
N LEU A 549 1.39 18.40 16.38
CA LEU A 549 1.09 17.99 15.01
C LEU A 549 1.11 19.15 14.01
N ILE A 550 0.67 20.35 14.42
CA ILE A 550 0.59 21.53 13.55
C ILE A 550 1.93 21.87 12.85
N PRO A 551 3.10 21.87 13.53
CA PRO A 551 4.39 22.09 12.86
C PRO A 551 4.78 21.07 11.79
N LEU A 552 4.10 19.92 11.71
CA LEU A 552 4.31 18.91 10.67
C LEU A 552 3.47 19.19 9.42
N LEU A 553 2.51 20.11 9.47
CA LEU A 553 1.81 20.62 8.29
C LEU A 553 2.73 21.42 7.36
N GLU A 554 3.93 21.77 7.83
CA GLU A 554 5.00 22.42 7.05
C GLU A 554 6.15 21.46 6.73
N ASP A 555 6.01 20.16 7.02
CA ASP A 555 7.09 19.20 6.79
C ASP A 555 7.52 19.17 5.33
N PRO A 556 8.82 19.02 4.99
CA PRO A 556 9.24 18.93 3.59
C PRO A 556 8.59 17.76 2.81
N TYR A 557 8.15 16.71 3.51
CA TYR A 557 7.54 15.54 2.89
C TYR A 557 6.00 15.67 2.82
N PRO A 558 5.39 15.66 1.62
CA PRO A 558 3.92 15.69 1.48
C PRO A 558 3.21 14.58 2.25
N VAL A 559 3.81 13.38 2.31
CA VAL A 559 3.26 12.24 3.06
C VAL A 559 3.18 12.52 4.56
N VAL A 560 4.16 13.21 5.14
CA VAL A 560 4.15 13.58 6.57
C VAL A 560 3.09 14.64 6.83
N ARG A 561 2.98 15.64 5.94
CA ARG A 561 1.93 16.67 5.99
C ARG A 561 0.53 16.06 5.93
N TYR A 562 0.32 15.13 4.99
CA TYR A 562 -0.94 14.40 4.85
C TYR A 562 -1.28 13.62 6.12
N ILE A 563 -0.35 12.81 6.64
CA ILE A 563 -0.57 12.03 7.86
C ILE A 563 -0.89 12.94 9.06
N ALA A 564 -0.11 14.00 9.26
CA ALA A 564 -0.32 14.93 10.37
C ALA A 564 -1.70 15.59 10.29
N TYR A 565 -2.13 16.01 9.10
CA TYR A 565 -3.46 16.56 8.88
C TYR A 565 -4.57 15.53 9.16
N ARG A 566 -4.42 14.28 8.69
CA ARG A 566 -5.39 13.20 8.97
C ARG A 566 -5.49 12.89 10.46
N SER A 567 -4.39 12.96 11.20
CA SER A 567 -4.38 12.78 12.66
C SER A 567 -5.06 13.95 13.37
N LEU A 568 -4.79 15.20 12.96
CA LEU A 568 -5.50 16.38 13.46
C LEU A 568 -7.00 16.29 13.23
N GLN A 569 -7.45 15.80 12.07
CA GLN A 569 -8.87 15.57 11.77
C GLN A 569 -9.57 14.63 12.75
N ARG A 570 -8.82 13.71 13.38
CA ARG A 570 -9.39 12.77 14.35
C ARG A 570 -9.48 13.37 15.76
N ILE A 571 -8.44 14.08 16.18
CA ILE A 571 -8.37 14.58 17.57
C ILE A 571 -8.96 15.98 17.74
N TRP A 572 -9.08 16.76 16.67
CA TRP A 572 -9.51 18.16 16.76
C TRP A 572 -10.18 18.66 15.46
N PRO A 573 -11.35 18.09 15.08
CA PRO A 573 -12.01 18.37 13.81
C PRO A 573 -12.56 19.80 13.69
N GLU A 574 -12.90 20.43 14.81
CA GLU A 574 -13.68 21.67 14.89
C GLU A 574 -13.01 22.89 14.23
N ILE A 575 -11.69 22.87 14.10
CA ILE A 575 -10.88 24.03 13.73
C ILE A 575 -10.25 23.92 12.35
N LEU A 576 -10.46 22.80 11.67
CA LEU A 576 -9.79 22.50 10.42
C LEU A 576 -10.50 23.20 9.28
N GLY A 577 -9.80 24.17 8.68
CA GLY A 577 -10.20 24.79 7.42
C GLY A 577 -9.74 23.96 6.21
N ASP A 578 -9.74 24.62 5.04
CA ASP A 578 -9.30 24.09 3.76
C ASP A 578 -7.76 23.98 3.69
N TYR A 579 -7.16 23.15 4.55
CA TYR A 579 -5.74 22.83 4.49
C TYR A 579 -5.45 21.96 3.25
N ASP A 580 -4.48 22.39 2.45
CA ASP A 580 -3.99 21.62 1.32
C ASP A 580 -2.52 21.24 1.55
N PHE A 581 -2.27 19.96 1.80
CA PHE A 581 -0.92 19.41 1.99
C PHE A 581 0.00 19.54 0.76
N MET A 582 -0.54 19.92 -0.40
CA MET A 582 0.21 20.20 -1.63
C MET A 582 0.42 21.69 -1.89
N ALA A 583 -0.06 22.57 -1.02
CA ALA A 583 0.11 24.01 -1.18
C ALA A 583 1.58 24.44 -1.13
N SER A 584 1.84 25.67 -1.60
CA SER A 584 3.19 26.24 -1.53
C SER A 584 3.64 26.42 -0.08
N LYS A 585 4.95 26.45 0.15
CA LYS A 585 5.54 26.60 1.48
C LYS A 585 5.00 27.80 2.26
N ASP A 586 4.79 28.93 1.59
CA ASP A 586 4.28 30.15 2.23
C ASP A 586 2.82 29.99 2.66
N ILE A 587 2.00 29.31 1.86
CA ILE A 587 0.61 28.99 2.21
C ILE A 587 0.58 28.01 3.38
N LEU A 588 1.39 26.94 3.33
CA LEU A 588 1.49 25.96 4.41
C LEU A 588 1.90 26.63 5.73
N ALA A 589 2.89 27.52 5.70
CA ALA A 589 3.32 28.28 6.87
C ALA A 589 2.23 29.21 7.41
N ALA A 590 1.50 29.91 6.52
CA ALA A 590 0.38 30.76 6.93
C ALA A 590 -0.76 29.94 7.57
N GLN A 591 -1.12 28.80 6.97
CA GLN A 591 -2.16 27.91 7.51
C GLN A 591 -1.74 27.28 8.85
N SER A 592 -0.49 26.81 8.96
CA SER A 592 0.07 26.26 10.20
C SER A 592 0.07 27.29 11.34
N ASN A 593 0.53 28.52 11.09
CA ASN A 593 0.50 29.59 12.09
C ASN A 593 -0.92 29.95 12.51
N ALA A 594 -1.85 30.08 11.55
CA ALA A 594 -3.26 30.38 11.85
C ALA A 594 -3.92 29.27 12.70
N LEU A 595 -3.63 28.00 12.42
CA LEU A 595 -4.12 26.87 13.21
C LEU A 595 -3.54 26.88 14.63
N LEU A 596 -2.26 27.20 14.80
CA LEU A 596 -1.63 27.27 16.11
C LEU A 596 -2.20 28.43 16.94
N GLU A 597 -2.34 29.61 16.36
CA GLU A 597 -2.98 30.78 17.02
C GLU A 597 -4.43 30.46 17.42
N ALA A 598 -5.16 29.78 16.54
CA ALA A 598 -6.53 29.37 16.83
C ALA A 598 -6.58 28.30 17.94
N TRP A 599 -5.59 27.41 18.04
CA TRP A 599 -5.47 26.46 19.16
C TRP A 599 -5.23 27.19 20.47
N GLU A 600 -4.23 28.07 20.51
CA GLU A 600 -3.86 28.80 21.72
C GLU A 600 -4.99 29.72 22.21
N SER A 601 -5.77 30.29 21.29
CA SER A 601 -6.88 31.18 21.64
C SER A 601 -8.10 30.44 22.19
N ASN A 602 -8.32 29.19 21.78
CA ASN A 602 -9.51 28.42 22.14
C ASN A 602 -9.24 27.32 23.18
N THR A 603 -7.98 27.03 23.50
CA THR A 603 -7.62 25.96 24.44
C THR A 603 -7.35 26.54 25.83
N PRO A 604 -8.08 26.10 26.87
CA PRO A 604 -7.78 26.52 28.24
C PRO A 604 -6.40 25.99 28.70
N PRO A 605 -5.82 26.53 29.78
CA PRO A 605 -4.58 26.02 30.33
C PRO A 605 -4.66 24.52 30.58
N LEU A 606 -3.69 23.78 30.02
CA LEU A 606 -3.60 22.33 30.14
C LEU A 606 -3.05 21.93 31.52
N THR A 607 -3.20 20.64 31.84
CA THR A 607 -2.53 20.08 33.02
C THR A 607 -1.01 20.15 32.83
N PRO A 608 -0.23 20.74 33.76
CA PRO A 608 1.22 20.79 33.66
C PRO A 608 1.83 19.39 33.49
N ASN A 609 2.67 19.25 32.46
CA ASN A 609 3.37 18.00 32.16
C ASN A 609 4.64 18.31 31.36
N ALA A 610 5.76 18.34 32.07
CA ALA A 610 7.06 18.66 31.48
C ALA A 610 7.51 17.63 30.42
N THR A 611 7.03 16.38 30.49
CA THR A 611 7.36 15.33 29.51
C THR A 611 6.79 15.64 28.13
N VAL A 612 5.60 16.24 28.07
CA VAL A 612 4.99 16.74 26.82
C VAL A 612 5.17 18.25 26.64
N MET A 613 6.16 18.83 27.31
CA MET A 613 6.53 20.25 27.17
C MET A 613 5.43 21.25 27.56
N ILE A 614 4.52 20.86 28.45
CA ILE A 614 3.54 21.77 29.07
C ILE A 614 4.12 22.27 30.39
N ASN A 615 4.24 23.58 30.54
CA ASN A 615 4.84 24.23 31.70
C ASN A 615 3.88 24.30 32.91
N ASP A 616 4.37 24.85 34.03
CA ASP A 616 3.60 24.99 35.27
C ASP A 616 2.36 25.90 35.14
N SER A 617 2.32 26.76 34.11
CA SER A 617 1.16 27.60 33.81
C SER A 617 0.18 26.95 32.81
N GLY A 618 0.36 25.67 32.48
CA GLY A 618 -0.50 24.94 31.55
C GLY A 618 -0.33 25.34 30.08
N GLN A 619 0.78 26.01 29.73
CA GLN A 619 1.08 26.49 28.38
C GLN A 619 2.21 25.70 27.74
N ILE A 620 2.26 25.69 26.41
CA ILE A 620 3.33 25.06 25.65
C ILE A 620 4.67 25.78 25.91
N ASN A 621 5.72 25.00 26.14
CA ASN A 621 7.08 25.53 26.16
C ASN A 621 7.59 25.81 24.72
N HIS A 622 7.17 26.93 24.14
CA HIS A 622 7.56 27.32 22.78
C HIS A 622 9.07 27.42 22.57
N ARG A 623 9.83 27.76 23.61
CA ARG A 623 11.30 27.82 23.54
C ARG A 623 11.87 26.43 23.27
N LEU A 624 11.36 25.42 23.96
CA LEU A 624 11.77 24.04 23.79
C LEU A 624 11.29 23.47 22.44
N LEU A 625 10.03 23.72 22.07
CA LEU A 625 9.48 23.33 20.75
C LEU A 625 10.34 23.88 19.60
N LYS A 626 10.63 25.19 19.59
CA LYS A 626 11.49 25.82 18.57
C LYS A 626 12.91 25.25 18.59
N ARG A 627 13.42 24.83 19.75
CA ARG A 627 14.73 24.15 19.84
C ARG A 627 14.70 22.77 19.18
N MET A 628 13.67 21.98 19.44
CA MET A 628 13.52 20.64 18.87
C MET A 628 13.38 20.69 17.34
N LEU A 629 12.56 21.60 16.83
CA LEU A 629 12.39 21.79 15.38
C LEU A 629 13.71 22.20 14.68
N ARG A 630 14.55 23.02 15.34
CA ARG A 630 15.90 23.36 14.82
C ARG A 630 16.88 22.19 14.84
N GLN A 631 16.63 21.18 15.67
CA GLN A 631 17.43 19.95 15.75
C GLN A 631 16.87 18.83 14.87
N ARG A 632 15.87 19.12 14.03
CA ARG A 632 15.27 18.14 13.14
C ARG A 632 16.30 17.49 12.24
N ASP A 633 16.29 16.16 12.26
CA ASP A 633 17.00 15.35 11.29
C ASP A 633 16.37 15.56 9.92
N ASN A 634 17.03 16.39 9.12
CA ASN A 634 16.69 16.66 7.74
C ASN A 634 17.53 15.80 6.77
N ARG A 635 18.15 14.72 7.26
CA ARG A 635 18.64 13.67 6.36
C ARG A 635 17.49 13.25 5.48
N SER A 636 17.81 13.08 4.22
CA SER A 636 16.83 12.67 3.28
C SER A 636 16.56 11.18 3.35
N ILE A 637 15.28 10.85 3.32
CA ILE A 637 14.76 9.50 3.45
C ILE A 637 13.85 9.27 2.25
N THR A 638 14.28 8.38 1.36
CA THR A 638 13.39 7.76 0.39
C THR A 638 13.00 6.40 0.93
N ILE A 639 11.71 6.07 0.89
CA ILE A 639 11.21 4.70 1.06
C ILE A 639 10.66 4.27 -0.29
N LYS A 640 11.24 3.22 -0.85
CA LYS A 640 10.72 2.63 -2.09
C LYS A 640 9.65 1.62 -1.73
N GLU A 641 8.40 1.94 -2.02
CA GLU A 641 7.26 1.00 -1.96
C GLU A 641 7.29 0.03 -3.14
#